data_AF-A0A4Y7JUD1-F1
#
_entry.id   AF-A0A4Y7JUD1-F1
#
_cell.length_a   1.000
_cell.length_b   1.000
_cell.length_c   1.000
_cell.angle_alpha   90.00
_cell.angle_beta   90.00
_cell.angle_gamma   90.00
#
_symmetry.space_group_name_H-M   'P 1'
#
loop_
_entity.id
_entity.type
_entity.pdbx_description
1 polymer ?
#
loop_
_entity_poly.entity_id
_entity_poly.type
_entity_poly.pdbx_seq_one_letter_code
_entity_poly.pdbx_strand_id
1 'polypeptide(L)'
;MGTNPWRGNCYVELAEDYLISGNFAGSQTKEKELISFLKEHVGASDIPDICPPDDALPTVKSPLTKANTFLLLDWIRNLKSQRKLVQGNFLKSVSEGCWLWTCLGDSTSYSFMPPSKSFLLTTHGSLLQNGSELVDIPMVDIQFYGSRINEYNEELKSIGVMFEFGEACKFMGKRLMSLAASSNLTKSSVFSIVKFVRLLRQKYLPLDDFVKAIQKDKWLKTLKGDMSAVDSILFDSEWKVAAQISSLPLIDNEYYGEDISRFKAELKLLGVKVEFEKNYNVVVDFFKIPASLTVKATFLILECIRCTNSSAFLKMLKERKWLHAGVLKSPSECFLFIGEWGCILKVFSGFPSISEQHYGPDIVSYKNELQKLGVVVDFDEAAKVFARQFKEHASSSSITKENVLSFLSCYRQLKKADRHLPMEVSKCLREEKWLQTRLGRRVPKESILFHSDWENLSPIVSLPYIDDSDTGYGGGNLEYRDELKAVGVVTEFSAGMQFVVSGLNIPTNPSDVAPESFLSLMNCIRILLKENNALPEQFLAQLEAIGVTVDNQHGCSLIASHLESHSQFTVICRIYRCLCHFKSEPREGATKERVNETSGQIFIPNGSNAGQWVCPEDCVIYDKDCLFGVQLNVLEKHYEKDLLNYFCSAFGVRRYPNIDDYCKLWNGWESKKEKLTPVECRAIWLYVSQHWNSKTEKLLSEKLLKLPVSSKGSDDILLFDKNAILIPDDLQLQDSLEKASPDPLFVWYPKPSFLSVTKSKLNEIFASIGVRTISESVKKEGSSLLDTAELKQIAAKGAFIKKGLIRIVLAFLADPSLEIDLEKRRQMVNYLVDLMVFETEEPITASYGLKLSTGSTLKV
;
A
#
# COMPACT_ATOMS: atom_id res chain seq x y z
N MET A 1 33.70 -106.64 22.30
CA MET A 1 32.30 -107.00 22.58
C MET A 1 31.73 -105.91 23.47
N GLY A 2 30.71 -105.18 23.00
CA GLY A 2 30.12 -104.07 23.74
C GLY A 2 29.24 -104.57 24.88
N THR A 3 29.16 -103.80 25.96
CA THR A 3 28.20 -103.97 27.05
C THR A 3 26.77 -104.04 26.48
N ASN A 4 25.97 -105.00 26.93
CA ASN A 4 24.56 -105.14 26.51
C ASN A 4 23.80 -103.83 26.85
N PRO A 5 23.37 -103.03 25.84
CA PRO A 5 22.78 -101.71 26.07
C PRO A 5 21.44 -101.75 26.81
N TRP A 6 20.82 -102.93 26.88
CA TRP A 6 19.56 -103.16 27.57
C TRP A 6 19.76 -103.20 29.10
N ARG A 7 20.84 -103.84 29.57
CA ARG A 7 21.11 -103.98 31.02
C ARG A 7 21.41 -102.64 31.70
N GLY A 8 21.92 -101.66 30.95
CA GLY A 8 22.18 -100.30 31.45
C GLY A 8 20.92 -99.46 31.68
N ASN A 9 19.76 -99.90 31.18
CA ASN A 9 18.51 -99.14 31.17
C ASN A 9 17.36 -99.89 31.85
N CYS A 10 17.64 -100.57 32.97
CA CYS A 10 16.67 -101.31 33.80
C CYS A 10 15.98 -102.51 33.13
N TYR A 11 16.48 -103.01 32.00
CA TYR A 11 16.00 -104.28 31.43
C TYR A 11 16.73 -105.47 32.04
N VAL A 12 15.98 -106.53 32.32
CA VAL A 12 16.52 -107.81 32.78
C VAL A 12 16.46 -108.81 31.63
N GLU A 13 17.62 -109.31 31.22
CA GLU A 13 17.73 -110.37 30.23
C GLU A 13 17.39 -111.71 30.90
N LEU A 14 16.32 -112.35 30.44
CA LEU A 14 15.94 -113.68 30.88
C LEU A 14 16.85 -114.70 30.17
N ALA A 15 17.58 -115.52 30.94
CA ALA A 15 18.45 -116.56 30.41
C ALA A 15 17.64 -117.67 29.72
N GLU A 16 18.32 -118.47 28.88
CA GLU A 16 17.72 -119.64 28.20
C GLU A 16 17.12 -120.66 29.18
N ASP A 17 17.54 -120.64 30.44
CA ASP A 17 17.00 -121.47 31.53
C ASP A 17 15.48 -121.31 31.73
N TYR A 18 14.89 -120.17 31.35
CA TYR A 18 13.43 -119.95 31.41
C TYR A 18 12.66 -120.58 30.24
N LEU A 19 13.35 -121.06 29.21
CA LEU A 19 12.76 -121.75 28.06
C LEU A 19 12.71 -123.27 28.25
N ILE A 20 13.66 -123.84 29.00
CA ILE A 20 13.77 -125.29 29.23
C ILE A 20 12.87 -125.79 30.37
N SER A 21 12.52 -127.07 30.35
CA SER A 21 11.82 -127.71 31.48
C SER A 21 12.76 -127.88 32.68
N GLY A 22 12.27 -127.63 33.90
CA GLY A 22 13.07 -127.72 35.12
C GLY A 22 12.25 -128.05 36.36
N ASN A 23 12.92 -128.57 37.40
CA ASN A 23 12.32 -128.84 38.71
C ASN A 23 12.72 -127.76 39.71
N PHE A 24 11.75 -126.93 40.11
CA PHE A 24 11.97 -125.80 41.01
C PHE A 24 11.16 -125.99 42.28
N ALA A 25 11.83 -125.94 43.44
CA ALA A 25 11.22 -126.14 44.76
C ALA A 25 10.32 -127.41 44.87
N GLY A 26 10.69 -128.49 44.17
CA GLY A 26 9.97 -129.77 44.18
C GLY A 26 8.83 -129.90 43.17
N SER A 27 8.58 -128.87 42.33
CA SER A 27 7.56 -128.89 41.27
C SER A 27 8.20 -128.91 39.89
N GLN A 28 7.71 -129.80 39.01
CA GLN A 28 8.21 -129.94 37.63
C GLN A 28 7.46 -129.03 36.67
N THR A 29 8.19 -128.16 35.97
CA THR A 29 7.67 -127.22 34.97
C THR A 29 8.03 -127.69 33.57
N LYS A 30 7.08 -127.65 32.64
CA LYS A 30 7.28 -128.03 31.24
C LYS A 30 8.06 -126.96 30.47
N GLU A 31 8.64 -127.36 29.34
CA GLU A 31 9.32 -126.45 28.42
C GLU A 31 8.39 -125.28 28.04
N LYS A 32 8.93 -124.06 28.06
CA LYS A 32 8.21 -122.78 27.83
C LYS A 32 7.09 -122.43 28.81
N GLU A 33 6.81 -123.24 29.84
CA GLU A 33 5.75 -122.94 30.80
C GLU A 33 6.10 -121.71 31.66
N LEU A 34 7.36 -121.60 32.10
CA LEU A 34 7.85 -120.43 32.84
C LEU A 34 7.85 -119.16 32.00
N ILE A 35 8.27 -119.21 30.74
CA ILE A 35 8.23 -118.01 29.88
C ILE A 35 6.79 -117.58 29.57
N SER A 36 5.85 -118.52 29.41
CA SER A 36 4.43 -118.21 29.25
C SER A 36 3.87 -117.52 30.49
N PHE A 37 4.22 -118.02 31.68
CA PHE A 37 3.87 -117.37 32.95
C PHE A 37 4.43 -115.95 33.03
N LEU A 38 5.72 -115.75 32.72
CA LEU A 38 6.37 -114.44 32.74
C LEU A 38 5.78 -113.47 31.70
N LYS A 39 5.39 -113.97 30.52
CA LYS A 39 4.68 -113.20 29.49
C LYS A 39 3.33 -112.71 29.99
N GLU A 40 2.55 -113.58 30.63
CA GLU A 40 1.19 -113.30 31.09
C GLU A 40 1.14 -112.42 32.35
N HIS A 41 2.02 -112.68 33.33
CA HIS A 41 1.91 -112.08 34.66
C HIS A 41 2.94 -110.97 34.92
N VAL A 42 4.07 -110.98 34.23
CA VAL A 42 5.19 -110.04 34.44
C VAL A 42 5.40 -109.14 33.21
N GLY A 43 4.71 -109.41 32.10
CA GLY A 43 4.84 -108.66 30.86
C GLY A 43 6.17 -108.89 30.14
N ALA A 44 6.87 -110.01 30.41
CA ALA A 44 8.09 -110.36 29.69
C ALA A 44 7.80 -110.43 28.18
N SER A 45 8.68 -109.87 27.36
CA SER A 45 8.48 -109.79 25.91
C SER A 45 9.83 -109.97 25.22
N ASP A 46 9.79 -110.44 23.97
CA ASP A 46 11.00 -110.55 23.14
C ASP A 46 11.03 -109.41 22.11
N ILE A 47 12.15 -109.19 21.43
CA ILE A 47 12.21 -108.30 20.26
C ILE A 47 11.42 -108.97 19.12
N PRO A 48 10.44 -108.31 18.47
CA PRO A 48 10.19 -106.86 18.45
C PRO A 48 9.10 -106.33 19.40
N ASP A 49 8.53 -107.15 20.28
CA ASP A 49 7.42 -106.78 21.18
C ASP A 49 7.85 -105.93 22.38
N ILE A 50 9.14 -105.97 22.71
CA ILE A 50 9.74 -105.16 23.77
C ILE A 50 10.12 -103.76 23.27
N CYS A 51 9.88 -102.73 24.10
CA CYS A 51 10.38 -101.37 23.86
C CYS A 51 11.92 -101.35 23.91
N PRO A 52 12.60 -100.66 22.97
CA PRO A 52 14.02 -100.40 23.12
C PRO A 52 14.30 -99.51 24.34
N PRO A 53 15.51 -99.60 24.93
CA PRO A 53 16.03 -98.57 25.81
C PRO A 53 16.06 -97.21 25.10
N ASP A 54 15.86 -96.12 25.83
CA ASP A 54 16.01 -94.77 25.27
C ASP A 54 17.49 -94.35 25.17
N ASP A 55 18.26 -95.14 24.42
CA ASP A 55 19.70 -94.98 24.20
C ASP A 55 20.04 -95.20 22.70
N ALA A 56 21.18 -94.70 22.27
CA ALA A 56 21.60 -94.81 20.88
C ALA A 56 21.92 -96.26 20.50
N LEU A 57 21.32 -96.76 19.42
CA LEU A 57 21.62 -98.07 18.87
C LEU A 57 22.95 -98.00 18.10
N PRO A 58 24.04 -98.67 18.54
CA PRO A 58 25.34 -98.50 17.88
C PRO A 58 25.38 -99.11 16.47
N THR A 59 24.62 -100.19 16.25
CA THR A 59 24.61 -100.97 15.01
C THR A 59 24.14 -100.16 13.79
N VAL A 60 23.27 -99.16 14.00
CA VAL A 60 22.77 -98.28 12.94
C VAL A 60 23.77 -97.19 12.53
N LYS A 61 24.91 -97.05 13.23
CA LYS A 61 26.01 -96.18 12.77
C LYS A 61 26.79 -96.78 11.60
N SER A 62 26.58 -98.07 11.33
CA SER A 62 27.23 -98.82 10.26
C SER A 62 26.21 -99.41 9.28
N PRO A 63 26.63 -99.77 8.05
CA PRO A 63 25.81 -100.47 7.08
C PRO A 63 25.01 -101.65 7.66
N LEU A 64 23.70 -101.70 7.40
CA LEU A 64 22.88 -102.87 7.70
C LEU A 64 22.71 -103.76 6.47
N THR A 65 22.67 -105.08 6.69
CA THR A 65 22.27 -106.02 5.65
C THR A 65 20.78 -105.85 5.33
N LYS A 66 20.36 -106.24 4.12
CA LYS A 66 18.95 -106.21 3.70
C LYS A 66 18.02 -106.88 4.72
N ALA A 67 18.42 -108.03 5.27
CA ALA A 67 17.66 -108.75 6.28
C ALA A 67 17.53 -107.95 7.59
N ASN A 68 18.64 -107.40 8.10
CA ASN A 68 18.65 -106.63 9.34
C ASN A 68 17.88 -105.31 9.21
N THR A 69 17.89 -104.67 8.04
CA THR A 69 17.04 -103.50 7.75
C THR A 69 15.57 -103.84 7.93
N PHE A 70 15.09 -104.95 7.34
CA PHE A 70 13.69 -105.33 7.48
C PHE A 70 13.34 -105.71 8.92
N LEU A 71 14.21 -106.39 9.66
CA LEU A 71 14.00 -106.66 11.09
C LEU A 71 13.86 -105.38 11.91
N LEU A 72 14.69 -104.36 11.63
CA LEU A 72 14.59 -103.05 12.29
C LEU A 72 13.27 -102.34 11.95
N LEU A 73 12.84 -102.39 10.69
CA LEU A 73 11.57 -101.79 10.26
C LEU A 73 10.35 -102.55 10.81
N ASP A 74 10.40 -103.88 10.88
CA ASP A 74 9.39 -104.71 11.54
C ASP A 74 9.29 -104.38 13.05
N TRP A 75 10.44 -104.09 13.68
CA TRP A 75 10.46 -103.64 15.06
C TRP A 75 9.81 -102.27 15.23
N ILE A 76 10.16 -101.29 14.40
CA ILE A 76 9.51 -99.97 14.41
C ILE A 76 8.00 -100.08 14.14
N ARG A 77 7.60 -100.92 13.18
CA ARG A 77 6.19 -101.20 12.85
C ARG A 77 5.44 -101.69 14.08
N ASN A 78 6.01 -102.65 14.80
CA ASN A 78 5.38 -103.22 15.99
C ASN A 78 5.30 -102.21 17.13
N LEU A 79 6.36 -101.44 17.37
CA LEU A 79 6.33 -100.36 18.35
C LEU A 79 5.28 -99.30 18.00
N LYS A 80 5.13 -98.97 16.70
CA LYS A 80 4.11 -98.03 16.22
C LYS A 80 2.70 -98.58 16.37
N SER A 81 2.45 -99.84 16.02
CA SER A 81 1.12 -100.47 16.14
C SER A 81 0.66 -100.57 17.61
N GLN A 82 1.59 -100.81 18.53
CA GLN A 82 1.35 -100.85 19.97
C GLN A 82 1.34 -99.46 20.63
N ARG A 83 1.53 -98.37 19.87
CA ARG A 83 1.67 -96.98 20.38
C ARG A 83 2.80 -96.80 21.41
N LYS A 84 3.83 -97.64 21.31
CA LYS A 84 5.03 -97.70 22.16
C LYS A 84 6.24 -96.99 21.54
N LEU A 85 6.13 -96.52 20.30
CA LEU A 85 7.19 -95.78 19.62
C LEU A 85 7.30 -94.36 20.20
N VAL A 86 8.36 -94.10 20.97
CA VAL A 86 8.60 -92.82 21.65
C VAL A 86 9.76 -92.08 20.99
N GLN A 87 9.61 -90.77 20.80
CA GLN A 87 10.69 -89.89 20.37
C GLN A 87 11.79 -89.84 21.45
N GLY A 88 13.02 -90.17 21.09
CA GLY A 88 14.12 -90.35 22.03
C GLY A 88 15.45 -90.68 21.34
N ASN A 89 16.49 -90.98 22.13
CA ASN A 89 17.83 -91.29 21.65
C ASN A 89 17.86 -92.51 20.71
N PHE A 90 17.00 -93.51 20.96
CA PHE A 90 16.87 -94.67 20.08
C PHE A 90 16.43 -94.25 18.69
N LEU A 91 15.25 -93.62 18.56
CA LEU A 91 14.71 -93.21 17.27
C LEU A 91 15.61 -92.20 16.57
N LYS A 92 16.23 -91.28 17.33
CA LYS A 92 17.21 -90.34 16.81
C LYS A 92 18.44 -91.06 16.23
N SER A 93 18.99 -92.05 16.93
CA SER A 93 20.14 -92.83 16.45
C SER A 93 19.81 -93.64 15.19
N VAL A 94 18.59 -94.18 15.09
CA VAL A 94 18.11 -94.86 13.89
C VAL A 94 17.93 -93.88 12.73
N SER A 95 17.38 -92.69 13.00
CA SER A 95 17.15 -91.64 12.01
C SER A 95 18.45 -91.05 11.45
N GLU A 96 19.45 -90.82 12.31
CA GLU A 96 20.71 -90.17 11.97
C GLU A 96 21.83 -91.17 11.57
N GLY A 97 21.63 -92.46 11.78
CA GLY A 97 22.63 -93.50 11.52
C GLY A 97 22.80 -93.85 10.04
N CYS A 98 24.05 -94.00 9.57
CA CYS A 98 24.38 -94.30 8.17
C CYS A 98 24.22 -95.78 7.81
N TRP A 99 23.00 -96.31 7.86
CA TRP A 99 22.72 -97.73 7.60
C TRP A 99 21.81 -98.00 6.40
N LEU A 100 21.08 -96.99 5.91
CA LEU A 100 20.12 -97.17 4.83
C LEU A 100 20.86 -97.12 3.48
N TRP A 101 20.68 -98.14 2.65
CA TRP A 101 21.31 -98.22 1.34
C TRP A 101 20.59 -97.31 0.34
N THR A 102 21.34 -96.40 -0.26
CA THR A 102 20.82 -95.40 -1.19
C THR A 102 21.62 -95.35 -2.46
N CYS A 103 20.94 -95.03 -3.55
CA CYS A 103 21.51 -94.68 -4.84
C CYS A 103 21.50 -93.16 -4.98
N LEU A 104 22.63 -92.59 -5.38
CA LEU A 104 22.73 -91.17 -5.75
C LEU A 104 22.18 -91.01 -7.18
N GLY A 105 21.59 -89.85 -7.48
CA GLY A 105 20.75 -89.65 -8.67
C GLY A 105 21.36 -89.91 -10.06
N ASP A 106 22.65 -90.26 -10.16
CA ASP A 106 23.32 -90.72 -11.39
C ASP A 106 23.06 -92.20 -11.72
N SER A 107 22.38 -92.94 -10.82
CA SER A 107 22.10 -94.38 -10.93
C SER A 107 23.34 -95.30 -10.91
N THR A 108 24.53 -94.73 -10.70
CA THR A 108 25.81 -95.45 -10.74
C THR A 108 26.61 -95.35 -9.44
N SER A 109 26.28 -94.38 -8.58
CA SER A 109 26.94 -94.14 -7.31
C SER A 109 26.04 -94.58 -6.14
N TYR A 110 26.54 -95.49 -5.31
CA TYR A 110 25.78 -96.06 -4.18
C TYR A 110 26.46 -95.75 -2.85
N SER A 111 25.67 -95.44 -1.83
CA SER A 111 26.19 -95.13 -0.49
C SER A 111 25.18 -95.45 0.61
N PHE A 112 25.70 -95.76 1.80
CA PHE A 112 24.89 -95.86 3.01
C PHE A 112 24.69 -94.47 3.61
N MET A 113 23.43 -94.05 3.74
CA MET A 113 23.05 -92.72 4.20
C MET A 113 22.12 -92.78 5.42
N PRO A 114 22.06 -91.70 6.23
CA PRO A 114 21.06 -91.56 7.27
C PRO A 114 19.64 -91.57 6.69
N PRO A 115 18.69 -92.30 7.29
CA PRO A 115 17.27 -92.17 6.95
C PRO A 115 16.80 -90.71 6.91
N SER A 116 17.21 -89.88 7.87
CA SER A 116 16.89 -88.45 7.96
C SER A 116 17.39 -87.58 6.79
N LYS A 117 18.27 -88.13 5.94
CA LYS A 117 18.83 -87.47 4.75
C LYS A 117 18.42 -88.17 3.46
N SER A 118 17.66 -89.26 3.55
CA SER A 118 17.32 -90.15 2.44
C SER A 118 15.90 -89.92 1.95
N PHE A 119 15.65 -90.24 0.69
CA PHE A 119 14.36 -90.02 0.02
C PHE A 119 13.78 -91.32 -0.53
N LEU A 120 12.49 -91.56 -0.32
CA LEU A 120 11.75 -92.62 -0.99
C LEU A 120 10.54 -92.01 -1.71
N LEU A 121 10.74 -91.69 -3.00
CA LEU A 121 9.73 -91.01 -3.82
C LEU A 121 9.11 -91.97 -4.82
N THR A 122 7.78 -92.09 -4.78
CA THR A 122 7.02 -93.04 -5.60
C THR A 122 6.55 -92.46 -6.94
N THR A 123 6.36 -91.14 -7.04
CA THR A 123 5.70 -90.50 -8.20
C THR A 123 6.57 -89.53 -9.00
N HIS A 124 7.61 -88.96 -8.38
CA HIS A 124 8.44 -87.89 -8.99
C HIS A 124 9.95 -88.21 -9.04
N GLY A 125 10.33 -89.46 -8.81
CA GLY A 125 11.75 -89.86 -8.70
C GLY A 125 12.60 -89.54 -9.93
N SER A 126 12.05 -89.65 -11.14
CA SER A 126 12.75 -89.31 -12.39
C SER A 126 12.99 -87.81 -12.58
N LEU A 127 12.21 -86.94 -11.94
CA LEU A 127 12.41 -85.49 -11.99
C LEU A 127 13.56 -85.05 -11.07
N LEU A 128 13.79 -85.77 -9.98
CA LEU A 128 14.93 -85.55 -9.09
C LEU A 128 16.25 -86.09 -9.65
N GLN A 129 16.23 -87.04 -10.59
CA GLN A 129 17.42 -87.40 -11.35
C GLN A 129 17.97 -86.19 -12.13
N ASN A 130 17.11 -85.28 -12.61
CA ASN A 130 17.58 -84.02 -13.21
C ASN A 130 18.08 -83.02 -12.15
N GLY A 131 17.62 -83.13 -10.90
CA GLY A 131 18.16 -82.39 -9.75
C GLY A 131 19.51 -82.93 -9.28
N SER A 132 19.93 -84.12 -9.71
CA SER A 132 21.24 -84.69 -9.38
C SER A 132 22.41 -83.91 -9.97
N GLU A 133 22.19 -83.19 -11.07
CA GLU A 133 23.15 -82.23 -11.63
C GLU A 133 23.46 -81.07 -10.66
N LEU A 134 22.57 -80.80 -9.70
CA LEU A 134 22.74 -79.76 -8.68
C LEU A 134 23.43 -80.28 -7.43
N VAL A 135 22.89 -81.38 -6.89
CA VAL A 135 23.26 -81.96 -5.61
C VAL A 135 22.95 -83.45 -5.63
N ASP A 136 23.83 -84.26 -5.05
CA ASP A 136 23.57 -85.67 -4.80
C ASP A 136 22.36 -85.86 -3.88
N ILE A 137 21.27 -86.40 -4.41
CA ILE A 137 20.06 -86.75 -3.65
C ILE A 137 20.10 -88.26 -3.38
N PRO A 138 20.26 -88.70 -2.12
CA PRO A 138 20.32 -90.10 -1.79
C PRO A 138 18.91 -90.71 -1.78
N MET A 139 18.59 -91.44 -2.84
CA MET A 139 17.33 -92.16 -3.00
C MET A 139 17.46 -93.56 -2.43
N VAL A 140 16.49 -94.00 -1.64
CA VAL A 140 16.43 -95.38 -1.15
C VAL A 140 16.39 -96.33 -2.34
N ASP A 141 17.33 -97.27 -2.37
CA ASP A 141 17.53 -98.15 -3.51
C ASP A 141 16.50 -99.30 -3.50
N ILE A 142 15.44 -99.12 -4.28
CA ILE A 142 14.38 -100.11 -4.46
C ILE A 142 14.91 -101.37 -5.16
N GLN A 143 15.97 -101.29 -5.98
CA GLN A 143 16.54 -102.48 -6.63
C GLN A 143 17.22 -103.38 -5.60
N PHE A 144 17.96 -102.79 -4.66
CA PHE A 144 18.58 -103.53 -3.55
C PHE A 144 17.54 -104.11 -2.58
N TYR A 145 16.60 -103.29 -2.09
CA TYR A 145 15.62 -103.75 -1.09
C TYR A 145 14.44 -104.53 -1.68
N GLY A 146 14.17 -104.40 -2.98
CA GLY A 146 12.98 -104.93 -3.63
C GLY A 146 11.72 -104.13 -3.33
N SER A 147 10.61 -104.44 -4.02
CA SER A 147 9.31 -103.75 -3.84
C SER A 147 8.77 -103.81 -2.40
N ARG A 148 9.21 -104.79 -1.60
CA ARG A 148 8.85 -104.95 -0.18
C ARG A 148 9.16 -103.71 0.66
N ILE A 149 10.17 -102.91 0.32
CA ILE A 149 10.51 -101.70 1.10
C ILE A 149 9.36 -100.68 1.13
N ASN A 150 8.53 -100.64 0.07
CA ASN A 150 7.39 -99.76 -0.03
C ASN A 150 6.24 -100.13 0.92
N GLU A 151 6.26 -101.33 1.50
CA GLU A 151 5.31 -101.72 2.55
C GLU A 151 5.59 -100.97 3.86
N TYR A 152 6.82 -100.46 4.06
CA TYR A 152 7.27 -99.82 5.30
C TYR A 152 7.25 -98.28 5.25
N ASN A 153 6.42 -97.68 4.40
CA ASN A 153 6.39 -96.22 4.23
C ASN A 153 6.18 -95.47 5.54
N GLU A 154 5.30 -95.98 6.40
CA GLU A 154 4.93 -95.34 7.65
C GLU A 154 6.04 -95.41 8.71
N GLU A 155 6.81 -96.48 8.71
CA GLU A 155 7.98 -96.70 9.54
C GLU A 155 9.15 -95.84 9.07
N LEU A 156 9.42 -95.84 7.76
CA LEU A 156 10.44 -95.04 7.11
C LEU A 156 10.21 -93.54 7.35
N LYS A 157 8.97 -93.05 7.23
CA LYS A 157 8.60 -91.67 7.63
C LYS A 157 8.91 -91.40 9.10
N SER A 158 8.61 -92.36 9.99
CA SER A 158 8.80 -92.20 11.43
C SER A 158 10.28 -92.09 11.82
N ILE A 159 11.18 -92.62 11.01
CA ILE A 159 12.64 -92.48 11.17
C ILE A 159 13.24 -91.38 10.28
N GLY A 160 12.43 -90.54 9.65
CA GLY A 160 12.88 -89.34 8.96
C GLY A 160 13.22 -89.51 7.47
N VAL A 161 12.92 -90.66 6.86
CA VAL A 161 12.96 -90.76 5.39
C VAL A 161 11.91 -89.80 4.82
N MET A 162 12.34 -88.98 3.86
CA MET A 162 11.51 -87.97 3.22
C MET A 162 10.75 -88.56 2.03
N PHE A 163 9.48 -88.17 1.89
CA PHE A 163 8.57 -88.71 0.87
C PHE A 163 7.99 -87.61 0.00
N GLU A 164 8.05 -86.35 0.42
CA GLU A 164 7.46 -85.25 -0.33
C GLU A 164 8.49 -84.58 -1.24
N PHE A 165 8.04 -84.17 -2.42
CA PHE A 165 8.86 -83.43 -3.36
C PHE A 165 9.37 -82.10 -2.77
N GLY A 166 8.54 -81.41 -1.97
CA GLY A 166 8.92 -80.18 -1.28
C GLY A 166 10.05 -80.37 -0.27
N GLU A 167 10.11 -81.52 0.42
CA GLU A 167 11.22 -81.87 1.32
C GLU A 167 12.53 -82.02 0.55
N ALA A 168 12.48 -82.68 -0.62
CA ALA A 168 13.63 -82.81 -1.51
C ALA A 168 14.12 -81.45 -2.01
N CYS A 169 13.20 -80.56 -2.40
CA CYS A 169 13.51 -79.17 -2.75
C CYS A 169 14.21 -78.39 -1.63
N LYS A 170 13.72 -78.50 -0.38
CA LYS A 170 14.37 -77.86 0.79
C LYS A 170 15.77 -78.42 1.01
N PHE A 171 15.93 -79.74 0.91
CA PHE A 171 17.21 -80.40 1.09
C PHE A 171 18.22 -79.97 0.03
N MET A 172 17.84 -80.02 -1.25
CA MET A 172 18.67 -79.55 -2.37
C MET A 172 19.08 -78.09 -2.17
N GLY A 173 18.13 -77.21 -1.84
CA GLY A 173 18.43 -75.80 -1.59
C GLY A 173 19.43 -75.61 -0.45
N LYS A 174 19.21 -76.22 0.72
CA LYS A 174 20.14 -76.16 1.85
C LYS A 174 21.54 -76.67 1.51
N ARG A 175 21.63 -77.76 0.75
CA ARG A 175 22.90 -78.35 0.36
C ARG A 175 23.62 -77.49 -0.67
N LEU A 176 22.92 -76.93 -1.65
CA LEU A 176 23.47 -75.93 -2.58
C LEU A 176 24.03 -74.72 -1.84
N MET A 177 23.31 -74.19 -0.85
CA MET A 177 23.78 -73.03 -0.09
C MET A 177 24.96 -73.38 0.83
N SER A 178 24.98 -74.58 1.39
CA SER A 178 26.17 -75.10 2.08
C SER A 178 27.37 -75.19 1.15
N LEU A 179 27.19 -75.63 -0.10
CA LEU A 179 28.26 -75.66 -1.10
C LEU A 179 28.72 -74.25 -1.45
N ALA A 180 27.79 -73.34 -1.72
CA ALA A 180 28.07 -71.93 -2.01
C ALA A 180 28.87 -71.26 -0.89
N ALA A 181 28.58 -71.58 0.38
CA ALA A 181 29.30 -71.07 1.54
C ALA A 181 30.71 -71.65 1.68
N SER A 182 30.94 -72.92 1.30
CA SER A 182 32.25 -73.57 1.36
C SER A 182 33.15 -73.27 0.15
N SER A 183 32.53 -73.04 -1.01
CA SER A 183 33.19 -72.80 -2.29
C SER A 183 32.21 -72.07 -3.20
N ASN A 184 32.61 -70.93 -3.75
CA ASN A 184 31.76 -70.18 -4.69
C ASN A 184 31.20 -71.12 -5.78
N LEU A 185 29.89 -71.00 -6.07
CA LEU A 185 29.28 -71.80 -7.12
C LEU A 185 29.90 -71.46 -8.48
N THR A 186 30.14 -72.49 -9.29
CA THR A 186 30.65 -72.30 -10.65
C THR A 186 29.55 -71.74 -11.56
N LYS A 187 29.95 -71.13 -12.69
CA LYS A 187 29.05 -70.73 -13.77
C LYS A 187 28.09 -71.87 -14.17
N SER A 188 28.59 -73.10 -14.30
CA SER A 188 27.79 -74.28 -14.66
C SER A 188 26.74 -74.62 -13.60
N SER A 189 27.12 -74.57 -12.33
CA SER A 189 26.21 -74.80 -11.20
C SER A 189 25.07 -73.79 -11.19
N VAL A 190 25.35 -72.51 -11.43
CA VAL A 190 24.33 -71.46 -11.53
C VAL A 190 23.36 -71.72 -12.69
N PHE A 191 23.86 -72.06 -13.88
CA PHE A 191 22.99 -72.41 -15.01
C PHE A 191 22.13 -73.65 -14.72
N SER A 192 22.67 -74.62 -13.99
CA SER A 192 21.91 -75.80 -13.57
C SER A 192 20.77 -75.40 -12.63
N ILE A 193 20.99 -74.44 -11.71
CA ILE A 193 19.94 -73.92 -10.81
C ILE A 193 18.80 -73.28 -11.61
N VAL A 194 19.09 -72.35 -12.52
CA VAL A 194 18.03 -71.70 -13.32
C VAL A 194 17.37 -72.65 -14.32
N LYS A 195 18.09 -73.65 -14.87
CA LYS A 195 17.49 -74.73 -15.67
C LYS A 195 16.54 -75.59 -14.84
N PHE A 196 16.90 -75.90 -13.60
CA PHE A 196 16.03 -76.65 -12.70
C PHE A 196 14.77 -75.86 -12.34
N VAL A 197 14.90 -74.57 -12.01
CA VAL A 197 13.73 -73.67 -11.80
C VAL A 197 12.83 -73.63 -13.04
N ARG A 198 13.41 -73.57 -14.25
CA ARG A 198 12.66 -73.66 -15.51
C ARG A 198 11.88 -74.97 -15.62
N LEU A 199 12.52 -76.10 -15.31
CA LEU A 199 11.91 -77.42 -15.34
C LEU A 199 10.73 -77.50 -14.34
N LEU A 200 10.95 -77.07 -13.10
CA LEU A 200 9.90 -77.04 -12.06
C LEU A 200 8.70 -76.21 -12.50
N ARG A 201 8.96 -75.03 -13.06
CA ARG A 201 7.92 -74.15 -13.62
C ARG A 201 7.15 -74.81 -14.78
N GLN A 202 7.85 -75.41 -15.74
CA GLN A 202 7.23 -76.06 -16.90
C GLN A 202 6.40 -77.30 -16.54
N LYS A 203 6.77 -77.99 -15.46
CA LYS A 203 6.07 -79.17 -14.95
C LYS A 203 5.03 -78.83 -13.88
N TYR A 204 4.79 -77.55 -13.59
CA TYR A 204 3.86 -77.07 -12.56
C TYR A 204 4.12 -77.67 -11.17
N LEU A 205 5.39 -77.90 -10.83
CA LEU A 205 5.81 -78.46 -9.54
C LEU A 205 5.98 -77.34 -8.49
N PRO A 206 5.84 -77.66 -7.19
CA PRO A 206 6.04 -76.69 -6.11
C PRO A 206 7.46 -76.09 -6.15
N LEU A 207 7.54 -74.76 -6.31
CA LEU A 207 8.79 -74.02 -6.44
C LEU A 207 9.19 -73.32 -5.13
N ASP A 208 8.20 -72.92 -4.32
CA ASP A 208 8.39 -72.04 -3.16
C ASP A 208 9.41 -72.58 -2.17
N ASP A 209 9.38 -73.88 -1.91
CA ASP A 209 10.27 -74.54 -0.96
C ASP A 209 11.73 -74.53 -1.42
N PHE A 210 11.98 -74.67 -2.73
CA PHE A 210 13.32 -74.55 -3.31
C PHE A 210 13.79 -73.09 -3.32
N VAL A 211 12.95 -72.17 -3.80
CA VAL A 211 13.28 -70.74 -3.87
C VAL A 211 13.58 -70.18 -2.50
N LYS A 212 12.72 -70.41 -1.50
CA LYS A 212 12.93 -69.94 -0.11
C LYS A 212 14.24 -70.45 0.48
N ALA A 213 14.68 -71.64 0.08
CA ALA A 213 15.92 -72.24 0.59
C ALA A 213 17.19 -71.62 0.00
N ILE A 214 17.13 -70.99 -1.19
CA ILE A 214 18.33 -70.43 -1.86
C ILE A 214 18.29 -68.92 -2.05
N GLN A 215 17.15 -68.28 -1.86
CA GLN A 215 16.91 -66.90 -2.27
C GLN A 215 17.74 -65.87 -1.48
N LYS A 216 18.02 -66.12 -0.19
CA LYS A 216 18.66 -65.18 0.74
C LYS A 216 20.18 -65.29 0.82
N ASP A 217 20.71 -66.46 0.48
CA ASP A 217 22.14 -66.73 0.59
C ASP A 217 22.89 -66.17 -0.63
N LYS A 218 24.18 -65.90 -0.47
CA LYS A 218 25.01 -65.27 -1.51
C LYS A 218 25.59 -66.34 -2.43
N TRP A 219 25.14 -66.37 -3.68
CA TRP A 219 25.59 -67.36 -4.65
C TRP A 219 25.58 -66.86 -6.11
N LEU A 220 24.97 -65.70 -6.38
CA LEU A 220 24.91 -65.13 -7.72
C LEU A 220 26.00 -64.07 -7.88
N LYS A 221 26.85 -64.22 -8.90
CA LYS A 221 27.96 -63.30 -9.14
C LYS A 221 27.47 -61.99 -9.77
N THR A 222 27.80 -60.88 -9.12
CA THR A 222 27.46 -59.53 -9.59
C THR A 222 28.72 -58.68 -9.71
N LEU A 223 28.60 -57.48 -10.28
CA LEU A 223 29.65 -56.47 -10.28
C LEU A 223 30.05 -55.98 -8.87
N LYS A 224 29.33 -56.41 -7.82
CA LYS A 224 29.60 -56.14 -6.40
C LYS A 224 30.10 -57.37 -5.64
N GLY A 225 30.46 -58.43 -6.34
CA GLY A 225 30.79 -59.73 -5.77
C GLY A 225 29.57 -60.64 -5.70
N ASP A 226 29.66 -61.72 -4.95
CA ASP A 226 28.59 -62.70 -4.84
C ASP A 226 27.48 -62.18 -3.92
N MET A 227 26.26 -62.14 -4.44
CA MET A 227 25.09 -61.62 -3.74
C MET A 227 23.92 -62.60 -3.75
N SER A 228 22.92 -62.29 -2.93
CA SER A 228 21.66 -63.04 -2.92
C SER A 228 20.88 -62.79 -4.19
N ALA A 229 19.97 -63.71 -4.54
CA ALA A 229 19.10 -63.52 -5.69
C ALA A 229 18.23 -62.26 -5.50
N VAL A 230 17.74 -61.99 -4.28
CA VAL A 230 16.90 -60.81 -3.98
C VAL A 230 17.63 -59.50 -4.18
N ASP A 231 18.91 -59.45 -3.84
CA ASP A 231 19.71 -58.23 -3.89
C ASP A 231 20.36 -58.01 -5.26
N SER A 232 20.27 -58.99 -6.17
CA SER A 232 20.85 -58.93 -7.50
C SER A 232 19.90 -58.33 -8.53
N ILE A 233 20.46 -57.68 -9.54
CA ILE A 233 19.72 -57.04 -10.62
C ILE A 233 20.15 -57.62 -11.97
N LEU A 234 19.19 -58.07 -12.76
CA LEU A 234 19.43 -58.35 -14.17
C LEU A 234 19.31 -57.04 -14.94
N PHE A 235 20.39 -56.62 -15.60
CA PHE A 235 20.40 -55.36 -16.33
C PHE A 235 19.41 -55.37 -17.51
N ASP A 236 18.63 -54.31 -17.63
CA ASP A 236 17.80 -54.00 -18.78
C ASP A 236 17.90 -52.50 -19.12
N SER A 237 17.19 -52.05 -20.17
CA SER A 237 17.18 -50.65 -20.58
C SER A 237 16.54 -49.69 -19.58
N GLU A 238 15.63 -50.15 -18.73
CA GLU A 238 14.98 -49.33 -17.69
C GLU A 238 15.96 -48.98 -16.56
N TRP A 239 16.88 -49.89 -16.24
CA TRP A 239 17.94 -49.65 -15.26
C TRP A 239 19.04 -48.69 -15.74
N LYS A 240 19.06 -48.30 -17.03
CA LYS A 240 20.13 -47.48 -17.61
C LYS A 240 20.33 -46.15 -16.88
N VAL A 241 19.25 -45.46 -16.50
CA VAL A 241 19.35 -44.17 -15.79
C VAL A 241 19.78 -44.38 -14.33
N ALA A 242 19.26 -45.40 -13.66
CA ALA A 242 19.65 -45.77 -12.30
C ALA A 242 21.14 -46.15 -12.23
N ALA A 243 21.65 -46.89 -13.22
CA ALA A 243 23.05 -47.28 -13.32
C ALA A 243 24.00 -46.09 -13.53
N GLN A 244 23.52 -44.95 -14.06
CA GLN A 244 24.32 -43.73 -14.16
C GLN A 244 24.58 -43.09 -12.79
N ILE A 245 23.63 -43.20 -11.87
CA ILE A 245 23.64 -42.53 -10.56
C ILE A 245 23.88 -43.47 -9.38
N SER A 246 24.06 -44.77 -9.63
CA SER A 246 24.19 -45.77 -8.59
C SER A 246 25.06 -46.92 -9.06
N SER A 247 25.93 -47.41 -8.18
CA SER A 247 26.71 -48.61 -8.43
C SER A 247 25.90 -49.86 -8.14
N LEU A 248 24.92 -50.11 -9.01
CA LEU A 248 23.97 -51.19 -8.87
C LEU A 248 24.67 -52.57 -8.89
N PRO A 249 24.18 -53.54 -8.10
CA PRO A 249 24.65 -54.92 -8.12
C PRO A 249 24.12 -55.69 -9.34
N LEU A 250 24.56 -55.29 -10.53
CA LEU A 250 24.19 -55.94 -11.78
C LEU A 250 24.84 -57.32 -11.87
N ILE A 251 24.07 -58.31 -12.31
CA ILE A 251 24.59 -59.64 -12.64
C ILE A 251 25.74 -59.50 -13.65
N ASP A 252 26.85 -60.18 -13.38
CA ASP A 252 28.08 -60.07 -14.15
C ASP A 252 27.90 -60.73 -15.52
N ASN A 253 27.58 -59.91 -16.53
CA ASN A 253 27.38 -60.37 -17.90
C ASN A 253 28.70 -60.81 -18.58
N GLU A 254 29.87 -60.34 -18.12
CA GLU A 254 31.16 -60.82 -18.61
C GLU A 254 31.42 -62.25 -18.13
N TYR A 255 31.06 -62.55 -16.88
CA TYR A 255 31.17 -63.88 -16.31
C TYR A 255 30.13 -64.86 -16.90
N TYR A 256 28.85 -64.51 -16.87
CA TYR A 256 27.77 -65.41 -17.29
C TYR A 256 27.53 -65.43 -18.80
N GLY A 257 27.81 -64.34 -19.51
CA GLY A 257 27.43 -64.15 -20.92
C GLY A 257 25.94 -63.87 -21.10
N GLU A 258 25.54 -63.52 -22.32
CA GLU A 258 24.14 -63.15 -22.65
C GLU A 258 23.12 -64.28 -22.42
N ASP A 259 23.59 -65.52 -22.25
CA ASP A 259 22.75 -66.69 -22.00
C ASP A 259 21.95 -66.58 -20.69
N ILE A 260 22.48 -65.90 -19.67
CA ILE A 260 21.78 -65.73 -18.39
C ILE A 260 20.48 -64.93 -18.57
N SER A 261 20.48 -63.97 -19.51
CA SER A 261 19.31 -63.14 -19.83
C SER A 261 18.16 -63.95 -20.43
N ARG A 262 18.44 -65.10 -21.05
CA ARG A 262 17.42 -66.05 -21.53
C ARG A 262 16.61 -66.68 -20.39
N PHE A 263 17.06 -66.55 -19.14
CA PHE A 263 16.39 -67.03 -17.93
C PHE A 263 15.69 -65.92 -17.14
N LYS A 264 15.32 -64.79 -17.77
CA LYS A 264 14.64 -63.65 -17.11
C LYS A 264 13.47 -64.08 -16.20
N ALA A 265 12.61 -64.97 -16.68
CA ALA A 265 11.43 -65.39 -15.92
C ALA A 265 11.79 -66.26 -14.71
N GLU A 266 12.79 -67.14 -14.84
CA GLU A 266 13.29 -67.95 -13.73
C GLU A 266 14.04 -67.12 -12.68
N LEU A 267 14.84 -66.16 -13.12
CA LEU A 267 15.52 -65.21 -12.24
C LEU A 267 14.50 -64.35 -11.46
N LYS A 268 13.42 -63.89 -12.11
CA LYS A 268 12.32 -63.18 -11.44
C LYS A 268 11.68 -64.03 -10.34
N LEU A 269 11.46 -65.32 -10.58
CA LEU A 269 10.93 -66.25 -9.58
C LEU A 269 11.87 -66.46 -8.38
N LEU A 270 13.19 -66.38 -8.60
CA LEU A 270 14.19 -66.43 -7.54
C LEU A 270 14.29 -65.13 -6.73
N GLY A 271 13.64 -64.05 -7.18
CA GLY A 271 13.66 -62.72 -6.55
C GLY A 271 14.66 -61.74 -7.15
N VAL A 272 15.35 -62.11 -8.23
CA VAL A 272 16.20 -61.17 -8.97
C VAL A 272 15.33 -60.06 -9.55
N LYS A 273 15.79 -58.81 -9.39
CA LYS A 273 15.11 -57.65 -9.96
C LYS A 273 15.43 -57.57 -11.45
N VAL A 274 14.45 -57.92 -12.29
CA VAL A 274 14.61 -58.01 -13.75
C VAL A 274 14.04 -56.82 -14.52
N GLU A 275 13.28 -55.97 -13.85
CA GLU A 275 12.64 -54.74 -14.34
C GLU A 275 12.83 -53.68 -13.25
N PHE A 276 12.77 -52.39 -13.61
CA PHE A 276 13.00 -51.36 -12.60
C PHE A 276 11.89 -51.37 -11.54
N GLU A 277 10.63 -51.58 -11.94
CA GLU A 277 9.44 -51.70 -11.07
C GLU A 277 9.41 -50.66 -9.92
N LYS A 278 9.94 -49.44 -10.16
CA LYS A 278 10.04 -48.37 -9.16
C LYS A 278 10.82 -48.76 -7.88
N ASN A 279 11.87 -49.58 -8.01
CA ASN A 279 12.75 -50.00 -6.92
C ASN A 279 13.71 -48.88 -6.47
N TYR A 280 13.18 -47.71 -6.08
CA TYR A 280 13.96 -46.54 -5.70
C TYR A 280 14.88 -46.76 -4.50
N ASN A 281 14.50 -47.62 -3.53
CA ASN A 281 15.35 -47.96 -2.38
C ASN A 281 16.70 -48.52 -2.82
N VAL A 282 16.72 -49.37 -3.86
CA VAL A 282 17.96 -49.96 -4.38
C VAL A 282 18.86 -48.88 -4.99
N VAL A 283 18.28 -47.90 -5.68
CA VAL A 283 19.03 -46.76 -6.21
C VAL A 283 19.65 -45.96 -5.07
N VAL A 284 18.90 -45.70 -4.00
CA VAL A 284 19.37 -44.95 -2.83
C VAL A 284 20.48 -45.69 -2.08
N ASP A 285 20.34 -47.00 -1.85
CA ASP A 285 21.31 -47.81 -1.10
C ASP A 285 22.67 -47.90 -1.80
N PHE A 286 22.65 -47.96 -3.14
CA PHE A 286 23.87 -48.07 -3.96
C PHE A 286 24.27 -46.75 -4.63
N PHE A 287 23.71 -45.63 -4.17
CA PHE A 287 23.88 -44.33 -4.81
C PHE A 287 25.35 -43.91 -4.89
N LYS A 288 25.73 -43.36 -6.04
CA LYS A 288 27.03 -42.75 -6.27
C LYS A 288 26.83 -41.45 -7.02
N ILE A 289 27.40 -40.37 -6.48
CA ILE A 289 27.33 -39.06 -7.13
C ILE A 289 28.16 -39.09 -8.41
N PRO A 290 27.54 -38.90 -9.59
CA PRO A 290 28.27 -38.78 -10.84
C PRO A 290 28.89 -37.39 -10.96
N ALA A 291 29.95 -37.27 -11.77
CA ALA A 291 30.54 -35.97 -12.11
C ALA A 291 29.63 -35.12 -13.02
N SER A 292 28.76 -35.76 -13.80
CA SER A 292 27.80 -35.10 -14.69
C SER A 292 26.47 -35.86 -14.66
N LEU A 293 25.37 -35.13 -14.47
CA LEU A 293 24.01 -35.67 -14.40
C LEU A 293 23.23 -35.27 -15.65
N THR A 294 22.54 -36.24 -16.24
CA THR A 294 21.54 -35.97 -17.28
C THR A 294 20.24 -35.46 -16.65
N VAL A 295 19.42 -34.73 -17.40
CA VAL A 295 18.09 -34.28 -16.92
C VAL A 295 17.24 -35.46 -16.42
N LYS A 296 17.26 -36.60 -17.14
CA LYS A 296 16.58 -37.84 -16.73
C LYS A 296 17.11 -38.40 -15.41
N ALA A 297 18.42 -38.35 -15.19
CA ALA A 297 19.03 -38.78 -13.93
C ALA A 297 18.63 -37.86 -12.76
N THR A 298 18.56 -36.54 -12.99
CA THR A 298 18.07 -35.58 -11.99
C THR A 298 16.62 -35.89 -11.60
N PHE A 299 15.73 -36.13 -12.56
CA PHE A 299 14.35 -36.53 -12.25
C PHE A 299 14.28 -37.86 -11.48
N LEU A 300 15.14 -38.84 -11.81
CA LEU A 300 15.19 -40.07 -11.04
C LEU A 300 15.63 -39.84 -9.59
N ILE A 301 16.58 -38.93 -9.33
CA ILE A 301 16.97 -38.52 -7.98
C ILE A 301 15.78 -37.90 -7.23
N LEU A 302 15.05 -36.99 -7.88
CA LEU A 302 13.87 -36.36 -7.29
C LEU A 302 12.76 -37.39 -7.00
N GLU A 303 12.53 -38.36 -7.89
CA GLU A 303 11.62 -39.49 -7.64
C GLU A 303 12.10 -40.38 -6.48
N CYS A 304 13.41 -40.60 -6.32
CA CYS A 304 13.94 -41.28 -5.15
C CYS A 304 13.64 -40.50 -3.86
N ILE A 305 13.74 -39.17 -3.87
CA ILE A 305 13.39 -38.34 -2.70
C ILE A 305 11.88 -38.39 -2.39
N ARG A 306 11.05 -38.46 -3.44
CA ARG A 306 9.59 -38.58 -3.32
C ARG A 306 9.19 -39.91 -2.70
N CYS A 307 9.81 -41.00 -3.15
CA CYS A 307 9.39 -42.35 -2.83
C CYS A 307 10.16 -42.99 -1.65
N THR A 308 11.28 -42.41 -1.23
CA THR A 308 12.10 -42.94 -0.12
C THR A 308 12.20 -41.95 1.04
N ASN A 309 12.29 -42.47 2.27
CA ASN A 309 12.41 -41.66 3.49
C ASN A 309 13.84 -41.69 4.05
N SER A 310 14.87 -41.74 3.19
CA SER A 310 16.27 -41.81 3.62
C SER A 310 16.82 -40.42 3.99
N SER A 311 16.98 -40.16 5.29
CA SER A 311 17.58 -38.91 5.79
C SER A 311 19.06 -38.78 5.44
N ALA A 312 19.80 -39.91 5.44
CA ALA A 312 21.21 -39.94 5.03
C ALA A 312 21.39 -39.55 3.56
N PHE A 313 20.51 -40.03 2.69
CA PHE A 313 20.49 -39.68 1.27
C PHE A 313 20.24 -38.18 1.06
N LEU A 314 19.22 -37.64 1.73
CA LEU A 314 18.92 -36.21 1.68
C LEU A 314 20.08 -35.34 2.15
N LYS A 315 20.68 -35.67 3.31
CA LYS A 315 21.82 -34.91 3.84
C LYS A 315 22.98 -34.89 2.84
N MET A 316 23.32 -36.04 2.27
CA MET A 316 24.39 -36.16 1.28
C MET A 316 24.11 -35.34 0.00
N LEU A 317 22.88 -35.29 -0.48
CA LEU A 317 22.52 -34.47 -1.65
C LEU A 317 22.53 -32.95 -1.37
N LYS A 318 22.25 -32.53 -0.13
CA LYS A 318 22.28 -31.11 0.27
C LYS A 318 23.69 -30.54 0.24
N GLU A 319 24.67 -31.33 0.68
CA GLU A 319 26.06 -30.88 0.86
C GLU A 319 26.86 -30.83 -0.46
N ARG A 320 26.29 -31.32 -1.56
CA ARG A 320 27.00 -31.52 -2.85
C ARG A 320 26.48 -30.56 -3.91
N LYS A 321 27.38 -30.15 -4.83
CA LYS A 321 27.02 -29.37 -6.02
C LYS A 321 26.68 -30.30 -7.17
N TRP A 322 25.39 -30.42 -7.48
CA TRP A 322 24.91 -31.34 -8.52
C TRP A 322 23.72 -30.80 -9.31
N LEU A 323 23.04 -29.76 -8.80
CA LEU A 323 21.87 -29.18 -9.44
C LEU A 323 22.31 -28.13 -10.45
N HIS A 324 21.89 -28.29 -11.71
CA HIS A 324 22.21 -27.35 -12.77
C HIS A 324 21.29 -26.12 -12.71
N ALA A 325 21.85 -24.94 -12.49
CA ALA A 325 21.15 -23.65 -12.52
C ALA A 325 21.96 -22.65 -13.37
N GLY A 326 22.34 -23.07 -14.59
CA GLY A 326 23.34 -22.43 -15.45
C GLY A 326 24.77 -22.89 -15.13
N VAL A 327 25.07 -23.06 -13.84
CA VAL A 327 26.29 -23.72 -13.31
C VAL A 327 25.86 -24.76 -12.27
N LEU A 328 26.69 -25.78 -12.04
CA LEU A 328 26.48 -26.75 -10.97
C LEU A 328 26.56 -26.07 -9.59
N LYS A 329 25.46 -26.11 -8.84
CA LYS A 329 25.30 -25.49 -7.53
C LYS A 329 24.76 -26.48 -6.52
N SER A 330 24.95 -26.16 -5.23
CA SER A 330 24.32 -26.90 -4.16
C SER A 330 22.83 -26.54 -4.09
N PRO A 331 21.93 -27.47 -3.73
CA PRO A 331 20.49 -27.18 -3.72
C PRO A 331 20.11 -25.95 -2.88
N SER A 332 20.78 -25.71 -1.74
CA SER A 332 20.52 -24.54 -0.88
C SER A 332 20.88 -23.19 -1.50
N GLU A 333 21.69 -23.17 -2.56
CA GLU A 333 22.03 -21.95 -3.31
C GLU A 333 21.04 -21.69 -4.46
N CYS A 334 20.15 -22.64 -4.75
CA CYS A 334 19.29 -22.61 -5.92
C CYS A 334 17.90 -22.07 -5.61
N PHE A 335 17.28 -21.46 -6.62
CA PHE A 335 15.92 -20.94 -6.59
C PHE A 335 15.11 -21.63 -7.67
N LEU A 336 13.87 -22.04 -7.39
CA LEU A 336 12.99 -22.54 -8.43
C LEU A 336 12.39 -21.36 -9.20
N PHE A 337 12.60 -21.30 -10.51
CA PHE A 337 11.97 -20.29 -11.35
C PHE A 337 10.50 -20.68 -11.58
N ILE A 338 9.58 -19.93 -10.98
CA ILE A 338 8.14 -20.09 -11.18
C ILE A 338 7.65 -18.92 -12.04
N GLY A 339 6.92 -19.19 -13.13
CA GLY A 339 6.51 -18.15 -14.09
C GLY A 339 5.81 -16.93 -13.46
N GLU A 340 5.06 -17.11 -12.38
CA GLU A 340 4.31 -16.04 -11.71
C GLU A 340 5.18 -14.99 -11.00
N TRP A 341 6.33 -15.38 -10.45
CA TRP A 341 7.17 -14.46 -9.63
C TRP A 341 8.68 -14.58 -9.89
N GLY A 342 9.10 -15.58 -10.66
CA GLY A 342 10.50 -15.87 -10.96
C GLY A 342 11.21 -14.75 -11.73
N CYS A 343 10.46 -13.81 -12.33
CA CYS A 343 11.03 -12.59 -12.92
C CYS A 343 11.92 -11.81 -11.94
N ILE A 344 11.66 -11.90 -10.63
CA ILE A 344 12.43 -11.17 -9.60
C ILE A 344 13.87 -11.68 -9.51
N LEU A 345 14.08 -12.97 -9.80
CA LEU A 345 15.37 -13.63 -9.78
C LEU A 345 16.27 -13.18 -10.94
N LYS A 346 15.69 -12.59 -11.99
CA LYS A 346 16.42 -12.10 -13.18
C LYS A 346 16.95 -10.67 -13.02
N VAL A 347 16.54 -9.97 -11.96
CA VAL A 347 16.92 -8.57 -11.73
C VAL A 347 18.40 -8.41 -11.38
N PHE A 348 18.98 -9.38 -10.66
CA PHE A 348 20.40 -9.38 -10.30
C PHE A 348 21.07 -10.70 -10.73
N SER A 349 22.35 -10.63 -11.10
CA SER A 349 23.21 -11.78 -11.38
C SER A 349 23.67 -12.47 -10.08
N GLY A 350 22.71 -12.98 -9.31
CA GLY A 350 22.97 -13.58 -7.98
C GLY A 350 22.01 -14.70 -7.58
N PHE A 351 21.09 -15.08 -8.48
CA PHE A 351 20.06 -16.09 -8.23
C PHE A 351 20.23 -17.27 -9.18
N PRO A 352 20.93 -18.35 -8.77
CA PRO A 352 21.00 -19.58 -9.54
C PRO A 352 19.59 -20.20 -9.66
N SER A 353 18.92 -19.93 -10.77
CA SER A 353 17.54 -20.36 -10.97
C SER A 353 17.47 -21.70 -11.72
N ILE A 354 16.74 -22.66 -11.15
CA ILE A 354 16.30 -23.88 -11.82
C ILE A 354 15.16 -23.48 -12.76
N SER A 355 15.40 -23.56 -14.07
CA SER A 355 14.44 -23.13 -15.07
C SER A 355 13.88 -24.30 -15.88
N GLU A 356 12.63 -24.12 -16.32
CA GLU A 356 11.98 -25.02 -17.29
C GLU A 356 12.72 -25.08 -18.62
N GLN A 357 13.55 -24.08 -18.95
CA GLN A 357 14.36 -24.09 -20.16
C GLN A 357 15.37 -25.24 -20.17
N HIS A 358 15.88 -25.65 -19.00
CA HIS A 358 16.83 -26.75 -18.90
C HIS A 358 16.15 -28.08 -18.56
N TYR A 359 15.21 -28.09 -17.60
CA TYR A 359 14.60 -29.32 -17.09
C TYR A 359 13.25 -29.67 -17.74
N GLY A 360 12.64 -28.76 -18.50
CA GLY A 360 11.25 -28.87 -18.94
C GLY A 360 10.25 -28.45 -17.85
N PRO A 361 8.95 -28.38 -18.18
CA PRO A 361 7.89 -27.92 -17.27
C PRO A 361 7.68 -28.86 -16.07
N ASP A 362 8.03 -30.14 -16.21
CA ASP A 362 7.81 -31.16 -15.17
C ASP A 362 8.56 -30.87 -13.87
N ILE A 363 9.63 -30.06 -13.91
CA ILE A 363 10.42 -29.72 -12.71
C ILE A 363 9.59 -29.04 -11.62
N VAL A 364 8.56 -28.27 -12.02
CA VAL A 364 7.67 -27.57 -11.09
C VAL A 364 6.84 -28.57 -10.27
N SER A 365 6.52 -29.75 -10.82
CA SER A 365 5.82 -30.81 -10.10
C SER A 365 6.63 -31.40 -8.95
N TYR A 366 7.94 -31.16 -8.90
CA TYR A 366 8.85 -31.61 -7.83
C TYR A 366 9.16 -30.53 -6.79
N LYS A 367 8.28 -29.51 -6.68
CA LYS A 367 8.44 -28.40 -5.72
C LYS A 367 8.76 -28.89 -4.31
N ASN A 368 8.04 -29.90 -3.81
CA ASN A 368 8.20 -30.41 -2.46
C ASN A 368 9.55 -31.11 -2.24
N GLU A 369 10.01 -31.87 -3.24
CA GLU A 369 11.30 -32.55 -3.20
C GLU A 369 12.47 -31.56 -3.25
N LEU A 370 12.37 -30.55 -4.11
CA LEU A 370 13.32 -29.44 -4.20
C LEU A 370 13.37 -28.65 -2.88
N GLN A 371 12.21 -28.38 -2.27
CA GLN A 371 12.14 -27.73 -0.96
C GLN A 371 12.79 -28.57 0.15
N LYS A 372 12.57 -29.89 0.15
CA LYS A 372 13.24 -30.81 1.09
C LYS A 372 14.76 -30.75 0.96
N LEU A 373 15.28 -30.54 -0.26
CA LEU A 373 16.70 -30.33 -0.53
C LEU A 373 17.21 -28.94 -0.12
N GLY A 374 16.34 -28.00 0.22
CA GLY A 374 16.71 -26.63 0.60
C GLY A 374 16.71 -25.63 -0.55
N VAL A 375 16.22 -26.02 -1.73
CA VAL A 375 15.97 -25.06 -2.83
C VAL A 375 14.90 -24.08 -2.38
N VAL A 376 15.10 -22.79 -2.67
CA VAL A 376 14.11 -21.76 -2.39
C VAL A 376 13.00 -21.84 -3.43
N VAL A 377 11.84 -22.35 -3.03
CA VAL A 377 10.68 -22.56 -3.92
C VAL A 377 9.50 -21.63 -3.62
N ASP A 378 9.56 -20.89 -2.52
CA ASP A 378 8.50 -19.99 -2.07
C ASP A 378 8.88 -18.54 -2.33
N PHE A 379 7.89 -17.76 -2.76
CA PHE A 379 8.10 -16.38 -3.17
C PHE A 379 8.58 -15.50 -2.00
N ASP A 380 8.03 -15.66 -0.80
CA ASP A 380 8.42 -14.87 0.37
C ASP A 380 9.89 -15.10 0.78
N GLU A 381 10.35 -16.34 0.72
CA GLU A 381 11.76 -16.66 1.00
C GLU A 381 12.70 -16.12 -0.09
N ALA A 382 12.31 -16.24 -1.36
CA ALA A 382 13.06 -15.62 -2.47
C ALA A 382 13.11 -14.10 -2.33
N ALA A 383 11.99 -13.47 -1.97
CA ALA A 383 11.86 -12.04 -1.76
C ALA A 383 12.72 -11.53 -0.60
N LYS A 384 12.87 -12.30 0.49
CA LYS A 384 13.79 -11.96 1.60
C LYS A 384 15.26 -11.96 1.17
N VAL A 385 15.66 -12.88 0.30
CA VAL A 385 17.03 -12.89 -0.26
C VAL A 385 17.20 -11.73 -1.24
N PHE A 386 16.21 -11.49 -2.10
CA PHE A 386 16.18 -10.34 -3.02
C PHE A 386 16.30 -9.01 -2.29
N ALA A 387 15.51 -8.78 -1.23
CA ALA A 387 15.55 -7.56 -0.45
C ALA A 387 16.95 -7.31 0.15
N ARG A 388 17.64 -8.36 0.60
CA ARG A 388 19.02 -8.25 1.11
C ARG A 388 20.00 -7.84 0.01
N GLN A 389 20.00 -8.55 -1.12
CA GLN A 389 20.87 -8.20 -2.26
C GLN A 389 20.55 -6.81 -2.81
N PHE A 390 19.26 -6.43 -2.88
CA PHE A 390 18.84 -5.11 -3.32
C PHE A 390 19.43 -4.01 -2.43
N LYS A 391 19.41 -4.18 -1.10
CA LYS A 391 20.02 -3.24 -0.15
C LYS A 391 21.53 -3.14 -0.31
N GLU A 392 22.21 -4.27 -0.50
CA GLU A 392 23.66 -4.30 -0.74
C GLU A 392 24.02 -3.57 -2.04
N HIS A 393 23.26 -3.81 -3.11
CA HIS A 393 23.45 -3.14 -4.40
C HIS A 393 23.11 -1.64 -4.34
N ALA A 394 22.07 -1.25 -3.59
CA ALA A 394 21.72 0.15 -3.38
C ALA A 394 22.82 0.88 -2.57
N SER A 395 23.30 0.26 -1.49
CA SER A 395 24.35 0.82 -0.63
C SER A 395 25.69 0.99 -1.36
N SER A 396 26.02 0.05 -2.26
CA SER A 396 27.22 0.10 -3.10
C SER A 396 27.04 0.91 -4.39
N SER A 397 25.87 1.54 -4.62
CA SER A 397 25.55 2.27 -5.85
C SER A 397 25.73 1.46 -7.15
N SER A 398 25.54 0.14 -7.09
CA SER A 398 25.78 -0.79 -8.20
C SER A 398 24.52 -1.21 -8.97
N ILE A 399 23.34 -0.70 -8.60
CA ILE A 399 22.09 -0.93 -9.34
C ILE A 399 22.17 -0.19 -10.68
N THR A 400 22.17 -0.92 -11.81
CA THR A 400 22.24 -0.34 -13.15
C THR A 400 20.85 -0.01 -13.73
N LYS A 401 20.83 0.64 -14.90
CA LYS A 401 19.61 0.90 -15.68
C LYS A 401 18.83 -0.38 -15.97
N GLU A 402 19.54 -1.43 -16.40
CA GLU A 402 18.96 -2.73 -16.77
C GLU A 402 18.30 -3.39 -15.56
N ASN A 403 18.90 -3.29 -14.38
CA ASN A 403 18.34 -3.84 -13.15
C ASN A 403 17.01 -3.14 -12.80
N VAL A 404 16.97 -1.80 -12.90
CA VAL A 404 15.74 -1.02 -12.66
C VAL A 404 14.63 -1.38 -13.64
N LEU A 405 14.94 -1.41 -14.95
CA LEU A 405 13.94 -1.76 -15.97
C LEU A 405 13.46 -3.21 -15.81
N SER A 406 14.37 -4.14 -15.50
CA SER A 406 14.02 -5.54 -15.21
C SER A 406 13.13 -5.66 -13.98
N PHE A 407 13.41 -4.88 -12.93
CA PHE A 407 12.59 -4.82 -11.74
C PHE A 407 11.18 -4.27 -12.04
N LEU A 408 11.07 -3.14 -12.74
CA LEU A 408 9.79 -2.51 -13.07
C LEU A 408 8.94 -3.43 -13.97
N SER A 409 9.56 -4.07 -14.95
CA SER A 409 8.91 -5.11 -15.78
C SER A 409 8.42 -6.28 -14.95
N CYS A 410 9.23 -6.76 -13.99
CA CYS A 410 8.81 -7.81 -13.08
C CYS A 410 7.66 -7.36 -12.15
N TYR A 411 7.71 -6.14 -11.62
CA TYR A 411 6.66 -5.62 -10.75
C TYR A 411 5.31 -5.51 -11.49
N ARG A 412 5.34 -5.12 -12.76
CA ARG A 412 4.16 -5.17 -13.63
C ARG A 412 3.61 -6.58 -13.78
N GLN A 413 4.47 -7.58 -14.01
CA GLN A 413 4.06 -8.99 -14.13
C GLN A 413 3.43 -9.50 -12.82
N LEU A 414 4.03 -9.16 -11.67
CA LEU A 414 3.49 -9.51 -10.36
C LEU A 414 2.10 -8.89 -10.14
N LYS A 415 1.91 -7.60 -10.48
CA LYS A 415 0.60 -6.95 -10.42
C LYS A 415 -0.43 -7.63 -11.33
N LYS A 416 -0.04 -8.02 -12.55
CA LYS A 416 -0.92 -8.75 -13.48
C LYS A 416 -1.32 -10.13 -12.97
N ALA A 417 -0.44 -10.78 -12.21
CA ALA A 417 -0.67 -12.07 -11.57
C ALA A 417 -1.40 -11.97 -10.21
N ASP A 418 -1.91 -10.78 -9.84
CA ASP A 418 -2.53 -10.48 -8.54
C ASP A 418 -1.65 -10.85 -7.33
N ARG A 419 -0.33 -10.75 -7.51
CA ARG A 419 0.66 -10.99 -6.44
C ARG A 419 1.19 -9.66 -5.90
N HIS A 420 1.07 -9.49 -4.59
CA HIS A 420 1.65 -8.35 -3.90
C HIS A 420 3.14 -8.57 -3.61
N LEU A 421 3.92 -7.49 -3.67
CA LEU A 421 5.30 -7.50 -3.21
C LEU A 421 5.34 -7.74 -1.69
N PRO A 422 6.17 -8.68 -1.20
CA PRO A 422 6.36 -8.87 0.24
C PRO A 422 6.84 -7.60 0.92
N MET A 423 6.51 -7.46 2.21
CA MET A 423 6.70 -6.23 2.96
C MET A 423 8.17 -5.77 2.98
N GLU A 424 9.10 -6.71 3.09
CA GLU A 424 10.55 -6.46 3.11
C GLU A 424 11.05 -5.86 1.81
N VAL A 425 10.54 -6.34 0.68
CA VAL A 425 10.86 -5.81 -0.66
C VAL A 425 10.22 -4.44 -0.83
N SER A 426 8.94 -4.29 -0.46
CA SER A 426 8.27 -2.99 -0.53
C SER A 426 8.99 -1.92 0.31
N LYS A 427 9.45 -2.30 1.51
CA LYS A 427 10.21 -1.43 2.40
C LYS A 427 11.54 -1.00 1.78
N CYS A 428 12.36 -1.94 1.29
CA CYS A 428 13.64 -1.57 0.69
C CYS A 428 13.46 -0.70 -0.56
N LEU A 429 12.42 -0.95 -1.36
CA LEU A 429 12.14 -0.11 -2.52
C LEU A 429 11.82 1.33 -2.13
N ARG A 430 11.10 1.57 -1.03
CA ARG A 430 10.71 2.91 -0.59
C ARG A 430 11.82 3.67 0.14
N GLU A 431 12.69 2.95 0.83
CA GLU A 431 13.66 3.53 1.78
C GLU A 431 15.09 3.63 1.21
N GLU A 432 15.46 2.80 0.23
CA GLU A 432 16.83 2.77 -0.31
C GLU A 432 17.02 3.77 -1.47
N LYS A 433 18.25 4.29 -1.62
CA LYS A 433 18.61 5.22 -2.70
C LYS A 433 19.03 4.47 -3.97
N TRP A 434 18.05 4.09 -4.79
CA TRP A 434 18.31 3.26 -5.98
C TRP A 434 17.90 3.89 -7.31
N LEU A 435 17.06 4.92 -7.31
CA LEU A 435 16.62 5.61 -8.52
C LEU A 435 17.61 6.71 -8.90
N GLN A 436 18.10 6.67 -10.14
CA GLN A 436 18.94 7.71 -10.71
C GLN A 436 18.09 8.92 -11.10
N THR A 437 18.39 10.07 -10.51
CA THR A 437 17.80 11.36 -10.89
C THR A 437 18.87 12.25 -11.51
N ARG A 438 18.47 13.34 -12.17
CA ARG A 438 19.39 14.40 -12.63
C ARG A 438 20.19 15.04 -11.49
N LEU A 439 19.75 14.86 -10.24
CA LEU A 439 20.43 15.32 -9.02
C LEU A 439 21.08 14.17 -8.22
N GLY A 440 21.41 13.06 -8.88
CA GLY A 440 22.03 11.88 -8.27
C GLY A 440 21.05 10.79 -7.83
N ARG A 441 21.56 9.74 -7.17
CA ARG A 441 20.73 8.62 -6.69
C ARG A 441 19.90 9.00 -5.46
N ARG A 442 18.60 8.74 -5.53
CA ARG A 442 17.62 9.12 -4.51
C ARG A 442 16.64 7.98 -4.19
N VAL A 443 15.98 8.10 -3.05
CA VAL A 443 14.83 7.26 -2.68
C VAL A 443 13.62 7.65 -3.53
N PRO A 444 12.66 6.76 -3.82
CA PRO A 444 11.51 7.10 -4.67
C PRO A 444 10.70 8.31 -4.21
N LYS A 445 10.46 8.45 -2.89
CA LYS A 445 9.74 9.61 -2.34
C LYS A 445 10.45 10.95 -2.53
N GLU A 446 11.73 10.94 -2.90
CA GLU A 446 12.56 12.11 -3.18
C GLU A 446 12.84 12.29 -4.68
N SER A 447 12.12 11.55 -5.54
CA SER A 447 12.27 11.56 -6.99
C SER A 447 10.97 11.99 -7.66
N ILE A 448 11.08 12.75 -8.75
CA ILE A 448 9.94 13.25 -9.53
C ILE A 448 9.93 12.55 -10.89
N LEU A 449 8.77 12.06 -11.31
CA LEU A 449 8.55 11.69 -12.71
C LEU A 449 8.21 12.96 -13.49
N PHE A 450 8.97 13.24 -14.55
CA PHE A 450 8.78 14.44 -15.37
C PHE A 450 7.35 14.53 -15.94
N HIS A 451 6.80 15.73 -15.92
CA HIS A 451 5.48 16.11 -16.44
C HIS A 451 5.59 17.54 -17.00
N SER A 452 4.77 17.90 -17.99
CA SER A 452 4.82 19.22 -18.66
C SER A 452 4.66 20.40 -17.69
N ASP A 453 3.93 20.21 -16.59
CA ASP A 453 3.74 21.25 -15.57
C ASP A 453 5.06 21.71 -14.92
N TRP A 454 6.10 20.87 -14.97
CA TRP A 454 7.41 21.18 -14.41
C TRP A 454 8.36 21.88 -15.39
N GLU A 455 8.04 21.90 -16.68
CA GLU A 455 8.92 22.39 -17.76
C GLU A 455 9.38 23.82 -17.51
N ASN A 456 8.41 24.71 -17.25
CA ASN A 456 8.66 26.13 -16.97
C ASN A 456 9.39 26.37 -15.64
N LEU A 457 9.36 25.44 -14.69
CA LEU A 457 10.07 25.57 -13.41
C LEU A 457 11.52 25.10 -13.47
N SER A 458 11.85 24.21 -14.41
CA SER A 458 13.18 23.62 -14.53
C SER A 458 14.36 24.61 -14.62
N PRO A 459 14.23 25.83 -15.20
CA PRO A 459 15.34 26.79 -15.24
C PRO A 459 15.62 27.48 -13.89
N ILE A 460 14.63 27.50 -12.98
CA ILE A 460 14.68 28.27 -11.72
C ILE A 460 14.58 27.38 -10.47
N VAL A 461 14.32 26.08 -10.65
CA VAL A 461 14.23 25.10 -9.57
C VAL A 461 15.00 23.84 -9.96
N SER A 462 15.94 23.46 -9.11
CA SER A 462 16.68 22.20 -9.20
C SER A 462 15.78 21.05 -8.75
N LEU A 463 15.08 20.43 -9.70
CA LEU A 463 14.13 19.35 -9.45
C LEU A 463 14.78 17.97 -9.67
N PRO A 464 14.57 16.99 -8.76
CA PRO A 464 15.14 15.65 -8.85
C PRO A 464 14.37 14.76 -9.83
N TYR A 465 14.33 15.14 -11.10
CA TYR A 465 13.69 14.32 -12.13
C TYR A 465 14.40 12.99 -12.27
N ILE A 466 13.65 11.91 -12.34
CA ILE A 466 14.17 10.62 -12.80
C ILE A 466 14.85 10.86 -14.14
N ASP A 467 16.09 10.41 -14.24
CA ASP A 467 16.94 10.70 -15.38
C ASP A 467 16.40 10.01 -16.64
N ASP A 468 15.74 10.78 -17.49
CA ASP A 468 15.13 10.37 -18.75
C ASP A 468 16.06 10.57 -19.96
N SER A 469 17.31 11.00 -19.72
CA SER A 469 18.33 11.06 -20.77
C SER A 469 18.68 9.66 -21.28
N ASP A 470 19.26 9.58 -22.48
CA ASP A 470 19.74 8.30 -23.03
C ASP A 470 20.77 7.62 -22.12
N THR A 471 21.58 8.41 -21.42
CA THR A 471 22.56 7.98 -20.41
C THR A 471 21.93 7.55 -19.08
N GLY A 472 20.73 8.04 -18.78
CA GLY A 472 19.90 7.59 -17.66
C GLY A 472 19.02 6.42 -18.08
N TYR A 473 17.71 6.55 -17.95
CA TYR A 473 16.75 5.51 -18.28
C TYR A 473 16.09 5.68 -19.66
N GLY A 474 16.29 6.80 -20.35
CA GLY A 474 15.64 7.13 -21.62
C GLY A 474 14.12 7.37 -21.49
N GLY A 475 13.43 7.43 -22.63
CA GLY A 475 11.96 7.61 -22.68
C GLY A 475 11.13 6.47 -22.07
N GLY A 476 11.76 5.34 -21.72
CA GLY A 476 11.10 4.16 -21.13
C GLY A 476 10.54 4.36 -19.72
N ASN A 477 10.91 5.43 -19.02
CA ASN A 477 10.39 5.75 -17.68
C ASN A 477 8.87 5.99 -17.66
N LEU A 478 8.35 6.60 -18.74
CA LEU A 478 6.93 6.89 -18.87
C LEU A 478 6.10 5.61 -19.00
N GLU A 479 6.68 4.55 -19.54
CA GLU A 479 6.02 3.25 -19.66
C GLU A 479 5.65 2.70 -18.28
N TYR A 480 6.49 2.90 -17.26
CA TYR A 480 6.35 2.34 -15.92
C TYR A 480 5.74 3.31 -14.88
N ARG A 481 4.91 4.26 -15.32
CA ARG A 481 4.34 5.31 -14.45
C ARG A 481 3.63 4.74 -13.22
N ASP A 482 2.80 3.71 -13.39
CA ASP A 482 2.00 3.13 -12.30
C ASP A 482 2.84 2.33 -11.31
N GLU A 483 3.91 1.68 -11.79
CA GLU A 483 4.90 1.00 -10.97
C GLU A 483 5.71 2.01 -10.14
N LEU A 484 6.20 3.08 -10.79
CA LEU A 484 6.93 4.16 -10.15
C LEU A 484 6.06 4.90 -9.10
N LYS A 485 4.81 5.20 -9.42
CA LYS A 485 3.84 5.77 -8.47
C LYS A 485 3.65 4.85 -7.26
N ALA A 486 3.51 3.54 -7.49
CA ALA A 486 3.27 2.58 -6.41
C ALA A 486 4.48 2.42 -5.47
N VAL A 487 5.72 2.55 -5.95
CA VAL A 487 6.93 2.55 -5.10
C VAL A 487 7.18 3.91 -4.41
N GLY A 488 6.41 4.95 -4.74
CA GLY A 488 6.42 6.24 -4.03
C GLY A 488 7.06 7.39 -4.80
N VAL A 489 7.32 7.25 -6.11
CA VAL A 489 7.75 8.38 -6.95
C VAL A 489 6.64 9.42 -7.04
N VAL A 490 7.03 10.69 -6.95
CA VAL A 490 6.09 11.81 -7.08
C VAL A 490 5.73 11.99 -8.56
N THR A 491 4.45 11.78 -8.87
CA THR A 491 3.90 11.83 -10.24
C THR A 491 2.88 12.93 -10.44
N GLU A 492 2.46 13.60 -9.37
CA GLU A 492 1.47 14.68 -9.36
C GLU A 492 2.15 15.99 -8.99
N PHE A 493 1.77 17.08 -9.65
CA PHE A 493 2.39 18.40 -9.49
C PHE A 493 2.25 18.93 -8.05
N SER A 494 1.04 18.89 -7.49
CA SER A 494 0.75 19.33 -6.12
C SER A 494 1.53 18.54 -5.06
N ALA A 495 1.70 17.23 -5.24
CA ALA A 495 2.45 16.40 -4.30
C ALA A 495 3.96 16.73 -4.28
N GLY A 496 4.48 17.44 -5.28
CA GLY A 496 5.89 17.79 -5.41
C GLY A 496 6.28 19.18 -4.90
N MET A 497 5.38 19.93 -4.25
CA MET A 497 5.65 21.32 -3.81
C MET A 497 6.88 21.43 -2.88
N GLN A 498 7.15 20.42 -2.06
CA GLN A 498 8.33 20.37 -1.18
C GLN A 498 9.68 20.46 -1.95
N PHE A 499 9.72 19.99 -3.19
CA PHE A 499 10.92 20.07 -4.04
C PHE A 499 11.12 21.47 -4.60
N VAL A 500 10.04 22.21 -4.83
CA VAL A 500 10.09 23.63 -5.24
C VAL A 500 10.66 24.48 -4.11
N VAL A 501 10.18 24.26 -2.89
CA VAL A 501 10.66 24.95 -1.68
C VAL A 501 12.15 24.70 -1.44
N SER A 502 12.59 23.46 -1.59
CA SER A 502 13.99 23.08 -1.26
C SER A 502 14.97 23.27 -2.43
N GLY A 503 14.48 23.31 -3.66
CA GLY A 503 15.28 23.32 -4.88
C GLY A 503 15.37 24.68 -5.57
N LEU A 504 14.81 25.74 -4.99
CA LEU A 504 14.81 27.07 -5.58
C LEU A 504 16.25 27.52 -5.87
N ASN A 505 16.53 27.79 -7.15
CA ASN A 505 17.84 28.22 -7.64
C ASN A 505 17.62 29.24 -8.78
N ILE A 506 17.16 30.43 -8.40
CA ILE A 506 16.89 31.51 -9.34
C ILE A 506 18.22 32.20 -9.72
N PRO A 507 18.48 32.46 -11.01
CA PRO A 507 19.63 33.23 -11.46
C PRO A 507 19.75 34.59 -10.73
N THR A 508 20.97 35.01 -10.41
CA THR A 508 21.23 36.27 -9.69
C THR A 508 20.77 37.51 -10.47
N ASN A 509 20.67 37.41 -11.80
CA ASN A 509 20.13 38.45 -12.65
C ASN A 509 18.66 38.13 -13.00
N PRO A 510 17.69 38.94 -12.51
CA PRO A 510 16.26 38.72 -12.78
C PRO A 510 15.89 38.71 -14.26
N SER A 511 16.71 39.32 -15.13
CA SER A 511 16.46 39.37 -16.58
C SER A 511 16.69 38.04 -17.30
N ASP A 512 17.37 37.09 -16.64
CA ASP A 512 17.67 35.77 -17.18
C ASP A 512 16.52 34.76 -16.92
N VAL A 513 15.48 35.18 -16.19
CA VAL A 513 14.30 34.36 -15.88
C VAL A 513 13.20 34.63 -16.91
N ALA A 514 12.76 33.58 -17.58
CA ALA A 514 11.62 33.66 -18.50
C ALA A 514 10.33 34.06 -17.73
N PRO A 515 9.47 34.93 -18.28
CA PRO A 515 8.20 35.31 -17.65
C PRO A 515 7.33 34.11 -17.26
N GLU A 516 7.33 33.07 -18.10
CA GLU A 516 6.58 31.82 -17.91
C GLU A 516 7.08 31.06 -16.67
N SER A 517 8.38 31.07 -16.41
CA SER A 517 8.97 30.46 -15.21
C SER A 517 8.51 31.15 -13.93
N PHE A 518 8.48 32.49 -13.95
CA PHE A 518 8.01 33.26 -12.80
C PHE A 518 6.51 33.05 -12.55
N LEU A 519 5.70 33.00 -13.61
CA LEU A 519 4.27 32.68 -13.49
C LEU A 519 4.03 31.28 -12.90
N SER A 520 4.82 30.28 -13.32
CA SER A 520 4.76 28.94 -12.74
C SER A 520 5.15 28.94 -11.26
N LEU A 521 6.18 29.70 -10.87
CA LEU A 521 6.57 29.85 -9.46
C LEU A 521 5.47 30.51 -8.62
N MET A 522 4.82 31.56 -9.15
CA MET A 522 3.69 32.21 -8.48
C MET A 522 2.50 31.26 -8.31
N ASN A 523 2.27 30.36 -9.27
CA ASN A 523 1.26 29.32 -9.13
C ASN A 523 1.63 28.33 -8.01
N CYS A 524 2.89 27.93 -7.89
CA CYS A 524 3.38 27.11 -6.76
C CYS A 524 3.18 27.81 -5.42
N ILE A 525 3.50 29.11 -5.32
CA ILE A 525 3.27 29.93 -4.11
C ILE A 525 1.78 29.93 -3.74
N ARG A 526 0.90 30.08 -4.72
CA ARG A 526 -0.55 30.05 -4.50
C ARG A 526 -1.03 28.70 -3.97
N ILE A 527 -0.50 27.59 -4.49
CA ILE A 527 -0.80 26.23 -4.01
C ILE A 527 -0.32 26.08 -2.57
N LEU A 528 0.94 26.46 -2.29
CA LEU A 528 1.55 26.39 -0.96
C LEU A 528 0.78 27.21 0.09
N LEU A 529 0.36 28.43 -0.25
CA LEU A 529 -0.43 29.29 0.63
C LEU A 529 -1.83 28.72 0.90
N LYS A 530 -2.44 28.06 -0.09
CA LYS A 530 -3.74 27.40 0.07
C LYS A 530 -3.64 26.17 0.99
N GLU A 531 -2.52 25.46 0.95
CA GLU A 531 -2.31 24.23 1.73
C GLU A 531 -1.82 24.51 3.16
N ASN A 532 -0.91 25.48 3.35
CA ASN A 532 -0.17 25.65 4.61
C ASN A 532 -0.46 26.97 5.35
N ASN A 533 -1.35 27.84 4.85
CA ASN A 533 -1.64 29.21 5.33
C ASN A 533 -0.44 30.20 5.33
N ALA A 534 0.80 29.71 5.34
CA ALA A 534 2.03 30.49 5.29
C ALA A 534 3.13 29.76 4.50
N LEU A 535 4.13 30.51 4.02
CA LEU A 535 5.30 29.96 3.33
C LEU A 535 6.42 29.62 4.34
N PRO A 536 7.22 28.57 4.09
CA PRO A 536 8.36 28.24 4.96
C PRO A 536 9.40 29.37 5.04
N GLU A 537 9.95 29.62 6.23
CA GLU A 537 10.93 30.70 6.47
C GLU A 537 12.16 30.61 5.55
N GLN A 538 12.69 29.40 5.34
CA GLN A 538 13.85 29.19 4.45
C GLN A 538 13.53 29.59 2.99
N PHE A 539 12.31 29.35 2.54
CA PHE A 539 11.86 29.72 1.19
C PHE A 539 11.64 31.23 1.07
N LEU A 540 11.11 31.88 2.12
CA LEU A 540 11.02 33.34 2.19
C LEU A 540 12.39 34.00 2.13
N ALA A 541 13.38 33.51 2.89
CA ALA A 541 14.75 34.03 2.87
C ALA A 541 15.40 33.90 1.49
N GLN A 542 15.13 32.81 0.76
CA GLN A 542 15.60 32.64 -0.61
C GLN A 542 14.91 33.61 -1.60
N LEU A 543 13.62 33.89 -1.41
CA LEU A 543 12.89 34.90 -2.18
C LEU A 543 13.40 36.32 -1.88
N GLU A 544 13.72 36.64 -0.63
CA GLU A 544 14.33 37.92 -0.26
C GLU A 544 15.72 38.09 -0.91
N ALA A 545 16.54 37.03 -0.92
CA ALA A 545 17.88 37.06 -1.49
C ALA A 545 17.91 37.39 -3.00
N ILE A 546 16.82 37.11 -3.71
CA ILE A 546 16.67 37.43 -5.15
C ILE A 546 15.93 38.76 -5.38
N GLY A 547 15.67 39.52 -4.32
CA GLY A 547 15.03 40.83 -4.38
C GLY A 547 13.50 40.83 -4.35
N VAL A 548 12.85 39.70 -4.08
CA VAL A 548 11.39 39.68 -3.85
C VAL A 548 11.10 40.27 -2.48
N THR A 549 10.25 41.30 -2.45
CA THR A 549 9.78 41.89 -1.20
C THR A 549 8.76 40.98 -0.55
N VAL A 550 9.11 40.37 0.58
CA VAL A 550 8.20 39.50 1.36
C VAL A 550 7.56 40.23 2.56
N ASP A 551 8.07 41.41 2.92
CA ASP A 551 7.47 42.26 3.94
C ASP A 551 6.29 43.06 3.37
N ASN A 552 5.13 42.94 4.00
CA ASN A 552 3.90 43.59 3.55
C ASN A 552 4.04 45.12 3.54
N GLN A 553 4.74 45.71 4.51
CA GLN A 553 4.87 47.16 4.62
C GLN A 553 5.80 47.73 3.56
N HIS A 554 6.94 47.08 3.32
CA HIS A 554 7.86 47.40 2.24
C HIS A 554 7.21 47.19 0.87
N GLY A 555 6.45 46.10 0.70
CA GLY A 555 5.73 45.79 -0.53
C GLY A 555 4.65 46.82 -0.84
N CYS A 556 3.85 47.21 0.16
CA CYS A 556 2.88 48.30 0.01
C CYS A 556 3.56 49.63 -0.32
N SER A 557 4.72 49.92 0.30
CA SER A 557 5.49 51.13 -0.01
C SER A 557 5.99 51.15 -1.46
N LEU A 558 6.50 50.01 -1.96
CA LEU A 558 6.96 49.87 -3.34
C LEU A 558 5.79 50.01 -4.33
N ILE A 559 4.68 49.32 -4.08
CA ILE A 559 3.45 49.44 -4.88
C ILE A 559 2.94 50.89 -4.90
N ALA A 560 2.93 51.56 -3.73
CA ALA A 560 2.52 52.95 -3.63
C ALA A 560 3.46 53.89 -4.40
N SER A 561 4.78 53.63 -4.42
CA SER A 561 5.74 54.44 -5.18
C SER A 561 5.54 54.36 -6.69
N HIS A 562 4.96 53.26 -7.19
CA HIS A 562 4.62 53.07 -8.60
C HIS A 562 3.17 53.45 -8.94
N LEU A 563 2.34 53.79 -7.96
CA LEU A 563 0.92 54.14 -8.18
C LEU A 563 0.75 55.23 -9.24
N GLU A 564 1.50 56.32 -9.12
CA GLU A 564 1.42 57.49 -10.03
C GLU A 564 2.03 57.20 -11.43
N SER A 565 2.76 56.09 -11.60
CA SER A 565 3.30 55.67 -12.91
C SER A 565 2.26 54.98 -13.82
N HIS A 566 1.08 54.67 -13.27
CA HIS A 566 0.00 54.04 -14.01
C HIS A 566 -1.02 55.06 -14.52
N SER A 567 -1.60 54.77 -15.68
CA SER A 567 -2.66 55.57 -16.31
C SER A 567 -3.99 54.83 -16.48
N GLN A 568 -4.01 53.51 -16.23
CA GLN A 568 -5.19 52.67 -16.38
C GLN A 568 -6.01 52.63 -15.10
N PHE A 569 -7.25 53.12 -15.17
CA PHE A 569 -8.15 53.19 -14.01
C PHE A 569 -8.36 51.84 -13.30
N THR A 570 -8.49 50.74 -14.05
CA THR A 570 -8.69 49.40 -13.51
C THR A 570 -7.48 48.89 -12.72
N VAL A 571 -6.26 49.19 -13.18
CA VAL A 571 -5.01 48.85 -12.49
C VAL A 571 -4.87 49.71 -11.23
N ILE A 572 -5.10 51.01 -11.35
CA ILE A 572 -5.05 51.96 -10.23
C ILE A 572 -6.05 51.57 -9.13
N CYS A 573 -7.29 51.21 -9.49
CA CYS A 573 -8.27 50.72 -8.52
C CYS A 573 -7.83 49.44 -7.82
N ARG A 574 -7.21 48.49 -8.53
CA ARG A 574 -6.65 47.28 -7.91
C ARG A 574 -5.53 47.61 -6.94
N ILE A 575 -4.68 48.57 -7.28
CA ILE A 575 -3.62 49.05 -6.39
C ILE A 575 -4.24 49.69 -5.14
N TYR A 576 -5.20 50.60 -5.29
CA TYR A 576 -5.89 51.20 -4.14
C TYR A 576 -6.55 50.17 -3.23
N ARG A 577 -7.20 49.13 -3.80
CA ARG A 577 -7.76 48.02 -3.01
C ARG A 577 -6.68 47.26 -2.26
N CYS A 578 -5.54 46.99 -2.89
CA CYS A 578 -4.40 46.33 -2.24
C CYS A 578 -3.90 47.17 -1.05
N LEU A 579 -3.63 48.46 -1.28
CA LEU A 579 -3.15 49.37 -0.24
C LEU A 579 -4.18 49.54 0.90
N CYS A 580 -5.47 49.62 0.56
CA CYS A 580 -6.58 49.67 1.51
C CYS A 580 -6.66 48.40 2.37
N HIS A 581 -6.52 47.21 1.75
CA HIS A 581 -6.55 45.93 2.47
C HIS A 581 -5.45 45.83 3.53
N PHE A 582 -4.24 46.27 3.19
CA PHE A 582 -3.10 46.28 4.10
C PHE A 582 -3.02 47.53 5.00
N LYS A 583 -4.01 48.44 4.92
CA LYS A 583 -4.07 49.70 5.66
C LYS A 583 -2.77 50.52 5.58
N SER A 584 -2.16 50.54 4.39
CA SER A 584 -0.92 51.28 4.17
C SER A 584 -1.23 52.78 4.08
N GLU A 585 -0.62 53.60 4.92
CA GLU A 585 -0.67 55.06 4.79
C GLU A 585 0.45 55.54 3.85
N PRO A 586 0.21 56.51 2.95
CA PRO A 586 1.27 57.25 2.27
C PRO A 586 2.17 57.89 3.34
N ARG A 587 3.50 57.75 3.21
CA ARG A 587 4.50 58.15 4.21
C ARG A 587 4.16 59.47 4.94
N GLU A 588 3.86 59.40 6.24
CA GLU A 588 4.02 60.51 7.18
C GLU A 588 5.52 60.71 7.45
N GLY A 589 6.09 61.82 6.99
CA GLY A 589 7.51 62.10 7.20
C GLY A 589 8.13 63.24 6.39
N ALA A 590 7.34 64.22 5.94
CA ALA A 590 7.87 65.50 5.49
C ALA A 590 7.40 66.58 6.47
N THR A 591 8.34 67.10 7.25
CA THR A 591 8.20 68.39 7.93
C THR A 591 7.57 69.41 6.98
N LYS A 592 6.67 70.25 7.48
CA LYS A 592 5.91 71.33 6.79
C LYS A 592 6.75 72.40 6.06
N GLU A 593 8.01 72.12 5.74
CA GLU A 593 8.90 72.99 4.98
C GLU A 593 9.56 72.18 3.86
N ARG A 594 8.86 72.11 2.72
CA ARG A 594 9.40 72.30 1.37
C ARG A 594 8.29 72.01 0.38
N VAL A 595 7.78 73.07 -0.21
CA VAL A 595 7.05 73.04 -1.48
C VAL A 595 8.01 72.47 -2.53
N ASN A 596 7.77 71.22 -2.92
CA ASN A 596 7.81 70.75 -4.30
C ASN A 596 6.92 69.51 -4.38
N GLU A 597 6.06 69.53 -5.39
CA GLU A 597 4.85 68.74 -5.59
C GLU A 597 5.12 67.22 -5.75
N THR A 598 4.04 66.43 -5.67
CA THR A 598 3.90 65.01 -6.10
C THR A 598 4.32 63.91 -5.13
N SER A 599 3.72 63.83 -3.94
CA SER A 599 3.45 62.50 -3.37
C SER A 599 2.13 62.51 -2.62
N GLY A 600 1.13 61.82 -3.18
CA GLY A 600 -0.21 61.70 -2.60
C GLY A 600 -1.35 62.14 -3.50
N GLN A 601 -1.17 62.17 -4.83
CA GLN A 601 -2.27 62.52 -5.73
C GLN A 601 -3.33 61.41 -5.80
N ILE A 602 -4.56 61.81 -6.13
CA ILE A 602 -5.70 60.90 -6.33
C ILE A 602 -6.05 60.88 -7.80
N PHE A 603 -6.24 59.68 -8.35
CA PHE A 603 -6.61 59.56 -9.75
C PHE A 603 -8.11 59.80 -9.94
N ILE A 604 -8.50 60.59 -10.95
CA ILE A 604 -9.90 60.84 -11.30
C ILE A 604 -10.13 60.35 -12.74
N PRO A 605 -10.98 59.34 -12.95
CA PRO A 605 -11.24 58.82 -14.29
C PRO A 605 -12.11 59.78 -15.09
N ASN A 606 -11.83 59.90 -16.39
CA ASN A 606 -12.56 60.80 -17.30
C ASN A 606 -13.70 60.11 -18.08
N GLY A 607 -14.19 58.97 -17.58
CA GLY A 607 -15.22 58.16 -18.26
C GLY A 607 -14.68 57.12 -19.25
N SER A 608 -13.35 57.06 -19.44
CA SER A 608 -12.64 56.00 -20.18
C SER A 608 -11.62 55.30 -19.25
N ASN A 609 -10.77 54.40 -19.78
CA ASN A 609 -9.67 53.82 -19.00
C ASN A 609 -8.57 54.84 -18.62
N ALA A 610 -8.68 56.10 -19.05
CA ALA A 610 -7.77 57.19 -18.73
C ALA A 610 -8.37 58.16 -17.69
N GLY A 611 -7.54 59.08 -17.20
CA GLY A 611 -7.91 60.03 -16.16
C GLY A 611 -6.77 60.99 -15.85
N GLN A 612 -6.93 61.76 -14.79
CA GLN A 612 -5.96 62.74 -14.34
C GLN A 612 -5.65 62.53 -12.87
N TRP A 613 -4.40 62.78 -12.48
CA TRP A 613 -4.00 62.84 -11.09
C TRP A 613 -4.27 64.23 -10.54
N VAL A 614 -4.98 64.33 -9.42
CA VAL A 614 -5.36 65.59 -8.78
C VAL A 614 -4.94 65.62 -7.32
N CYS A 615 -4.83 66.81 -6.75
CA CYS A 615 -4.51 66.97 -5.32
C CYS A 615 -5.71 66.53 -4.44
N PRO A 616 -5.47 65.88 -3.29
CA PRO A 616 -6.53 65.53 -2.33
C PRO A 616 -7.36 66.73 -1.86
N GLU A 617 -6.76 67.92 -1.84
CA GLU A 617 -7.39 69.18 -1.44
C GLU A 617 -8.52 69.60 -2.39
N ASP A 618 -8.38 69.25 -3.67
CA ASP A 618 -9.37 69.49 -4.74
C ASP A 618 -10.43 68.37 -4.82
N CYS A 619 -10.39 67.42 -3.87
CA CYS A 619 -11.31 66.30 -3.78
C CYS A 619 -12.23 66.40 -2.56
N VAL A 620 -13.45 65.91 -2.71
CA VAL A 620 -14.37 65.64 -1.61
C VAL A 620 -14.97 64.26 -1.78
N ILE A 621 -15.31 63.60 -0.68
CA ILE A 621 -15.97 62.30 -0.76
C ILE A 621 -17.41 62.46 -1.26
N TYR A 622 -18.16 63.37 -0.63
CA TYR A 622 -19.59 63.55 -0.85
C TYR A 622 -19.92 64.98 -1.23
N ASP A 623 -20.78 65.15 -2.22
CA ASP A 623 -21.42 66.41 -2.61
C ASP A 623 -22.94 66.23 -2.58
N LYS A 624 -23.52 66.37 -1.37
CA LYS A 624 -24.94 66.04 -1.11
C LYS A 624 -25.90 66.82 -2.00
N ASP A 625 -25.59 68.08 -2.26
CA ASP A 625 -26.44 69.01 -2.99
C ASP A 625 -26.04 69.12 -4.48
N CYS A 626 -25.04 68.34 -4.91
CA CYS A 626 -24.51 68.32 -6.29
C CYS A 626 -24.05 69.68 -6.82
N LEU A 627 -23.60 70.59 -5.94
CA LEU A 627 -23.24 71.95 -6.29
C LEU A 627 -21.79 72.10 -6.78
N PHE A 628 -20.91 71.18 -6.39
CA PHE A 628 -19.47 71.35 -6.53
C PHE A 628 -18.85 70.51 -7.64
N GLY A 629 -19.64 69.72 -8.36
CA GLY A 629 -19.13 68.79 -9.38
C GLY A 629 -18.29 69.40 -10.52
N VAL A 630 -18.28 70.73 -10.67
CA VAL A 630 -17.45 71.47 -11.64
C VAL A 630 -16.17 72.04 -11.00
N GLN A 631 -16.17 72.26 -9.68
CA GLN A 631 -15.07 72.89 -8.94
C GLN A 631 -14.24 71.91 -8.11
N LEU A 632 -14.86 70.82 -7.64
CA LEU A 632 -14.25 69.79 -6.81
C LEU A 632 -14.49 68.41 -7.43
N ASN A 633 -13.53 67.51 -7.25
CA ASN A 633 -13.63 66.12 -7.68
C ASN A 633 -14.37 65.31 -6.62
N VAL A 634 -15.56 64.79 -6.95
CA VAL A 634 -16.41 64.04 -6.02
C VAL A 634 -16.11 62.55 -6.13
N LEU A 635 -15.42 61.99 -5.13
CA LEU A 635 -14.89 60.62 -5.20
C LEU A 635 -15.96 59.53 -5.17
N GLU A 636 -17.11 59.75 -4.53
CA GLU A 636 -18.23 58.78 -4.50
C GLU A 636 -18.73 58.42 -5.91
N LYS A 637 -18.54 59.30 -6.90
CA LYS A 637 -18.94 59.04 -8.29
C LYS A 637 -18.05 58.02 -9.00
N HIS A 638 -16.84 57.77 -8.47
CA HIS A 638 -15.80 57.00 -9.15
C HIS A 638 -15.36 55.76 -8.37
N TYR A 639 -15.45 55.79 -7.04
CA TYR A 639 -14.89 54.76 -6.17
C TYR A 639 -15.94 54.09 -5.28
N GLU A 640 -15.71 52.82 -4.96
CA GLU A 640 -16.57 52.05 -4.05
C GLU A 640 -16.41 52.50 -2.59
N LYS A 641 -17.44 52.24 -1.77
CA LYS A 641 -17.54 52.75 -0.39
C LYS A 641 -16.34 52.41 0.49
N ASP A 642 -15.75 51.23 0.31
CA ASP A 642 -14.59 50.78 1.10
C ASP A 642 -13.36 51.67 0.85
N LEU A 643 -13.14 52.07 -0.41
CA LEU A 643 -12.06 52.98 -0.78
C LEU A 643 -12.32 54.42 -0.33
N LEU A 644 -13.58 54.87 -0.24
CA LEU A 644 -13.91 56.24 0.20
C LEU A 644 -13.43 56.52 1.63
N ASN A 645 -13.58 55.54 2.52
CA ASN A 645 -13.07 55.65 3.90
C ASN A 645 -11.53 55.69 3.92
N TYR A 646 -10.90 54.87 3.08
CA TYR A 646 -9.45 54.85 2.93
C TYR A 646 -8.91 56.19 2.41
N PHE A 647 -9.57 56.84 1.44
CA PHE A 647 -9.17 58.18 1.00
C PHE A 647 -9.27 59.24 2.10
N CYS A 648 -10.23 59.12 3.02
CA CYS A 648 -10.31 60.01 4.18
C CYS A 648 -9.11 59.81 5.12
N SER A 649 -8.79 58.56 5.46
CA SER A 649 -7.76 58.27 6.47
C SER A 649 -6.35 58.41 5.92
N ALA A 650 -6.11 57.91 4.70
CA ALA A 650 -4.77 57.80 4.12
C ALA A 650 -4.35 59.05 3.33
N PHE A 651 -5.28 59.74 2.67
CA PHE A 651 -4.98 60.91 1.83
C PHE A 651 -5.54 62.22 2.40
N GLY A 652 -6.21 62.18 3.56
CA GLY A 652 -6.78 63.36 4.19
C GLY A 652 -7.92 64.02 3.41
N VAL A 653 -8.59 63.29 2.50
CA VAL A 653 -9.68 63.84 1.69
C VAL A 653 -10.85 64.26 2.58
N ARG A 654 -11.32 65.49 2.36
CA ARG A 654 -12.44 66.06 3.12
C ARG A 654 -13.74 65.31 2.80
N ARG A 655 -14.53 65.00 3.82
CA ARG A 655 -15.82 64.31 3.62
C ARG A 655 -16.85 65.16 2.88
N TYR A 656 -16.88 66.46 3.17
CA TYR A 656 -17.83 67.42 2.60
C TYR A 656 -17.11 68.74 2.26
N PRO A 657 -17.63 69.53 1.30
CA PRO A 657 -17.19 70.91 1.05
C PRO A 657 -17.30 71.77 2.31
N ASN A 658 -16.39 72.72 2.48
CA ASN A 658 -16.38 73.66 3.61
C ASN A 658 -16.87 75.06 3.19
N ILE A 659 -16.98 75.98 4.14
CA ILE A 659 -17.48 77.35 3.88
C ILE A 659 -16.64 78.11 2.83
N ASP A 660 -15.33 77.88 2.74
CA ASP A 660 -14.50 78.53 1.73
C ASP A 660 -14.84 78.05 0.32
N ASP A 661 -15.17 76.76 0.16
CA ASP A 661 -15.65 76.21 -1.11
C ASP A 661 -16.99 76.86 -1.50
N TYR A 662 -17.94 76.98 -0.56
CA TYR A 662 -19.22 77.68 -0.79
C TYR A 662 -19.02 79.15 -1.17
N CYS A 663 -18.09 79.87 -0.53
CA CYS A 663 -17.78 81.26 -0.91
C CYS A 663 -17.15 81.35 -2.32
N LYS A 664 -16.26 80.42 -2.68
CA LYS A 664 -15.67 80.37 -4.04
C LYS A 664 -16.76 80.09 -5.08
N LEU A 665 -17.67 79.18 -4.79
CA LEU A 665 -18.83 78.88 -5.63
C LEU A 665 -19.70 80.12 -5.84
N TRP A 666 -20.05 80.80 -4.75
CA TRP A 666 -20.86 82.03 -4.79
C TRP A 666 -20.18 83.14 -5.62
N ASN A 667 -18.89 83.38 -5.41
CA ASN A 667 -18.14 84.36 -6.19
C ASN A 667 -18.08 84.00 -7.69
N GLY A 668 -18.04 82.70 -8.01
CA GLY A 668 -18.20 82.19 -9.37
C GLY A 668 -19.53 82.62 -9.99
N TRP A 669 -20.63 82.47 -9.26
CA TRP A 669 -21.95 82.91 -9.71
C TRP A 669 -22.06 84.44 -9.83
N GLU A 670 -21.51 85.19 -8.88
CA GLU A 670 -21.48 86.66 -8.92
C GLU A 670 -20.76 87.21 -10.16
N SER A 671 -19.65 86.57 -10.54
CA SER A 671 -18.79 87.01 -11.67
C SER A 671 -19.38 86.66 -13.03
N LYS A 672 -20.05 85.52 -13.18
CA LYS A 672 -20.63 85.05 -14.44
C LYS A 672 -22.01 85.66 -14.75
N LYS A 673 -22.61 86.41 -13.83
CA LYS A 673 -24.00 86.91 -13.92
C LYS A 673 -25.02 85.79 -14.21
N GLU A 674 -24.79 84.61 -13.65
CA GLU A 674 -25.68 83.46 -13.83
C GLU A 674 -27.01 83.69 -13.06
N LYS A 675 -28.11 83.21 -13.64
CA LYS A 675 -29.39 83.12 -12.94
C LYS A 675 -29.34 81.91 -12.01
N LEU A 676 -29.59 82.12 -10.72
CA LEU A 676 -29.57 81.02 -9.74
C LEU A 676 -30.93 80.33 -9.68
N THR A 677 -30.92 79.01 -9.58
CA THR A 677 -32.15 78.26 -9.30
C THR A 677 -32.52 78.36 -7.82
N PRO A 678 -33.83 78.25 -7.47
CA PRO A 678 -34.27 78.17 -6.09
C PRO A 678 -33.62 77.03 -5.29
N VAL A 679 -33.27 75.92 -5.94
CA VAL A 679 -32.65 74.76 -5.29
C VAL A 679 -31.18 75.06 -4.91
N GLU A 680 -30.41 75.63 -5.83
CA GLU A 680 -29.00 75.99 -5.59
C GLU A 680 -28.88 77.05 -4.49
N CYS A 681 -29.68 78.12 -4.58
CA CYS A 681 -29.65 79.19 -3.59
C CYS A 681 -30.11 78.69 -2.21
N ARG A 682 -31.13 77.82 -2.18
CA ARG A 682 -31.61 77.19 -0.94
C ARG A 682 -30.54 76.35 -0.27
N ALA A 683 -29.79 75.54 -1.02
CA ALA A 683 -28.75 74.67 -0.46
C ALA A 683 -27.64 75.48 0.24
N ILE A 684 -27.21 76.60 -0.35
CA ILE A 684 -26.19 77.46 0.26
C ILE A 684 -26.71 78.12 1.55
N TRP A 685 -27.89 78.75 1.51
CA TRP A 685 -28.42 79.42 2.71
C TRP A 685 -28.82 78.44 3.81
N LEU A 686 -29.17 77.19 3.46
CA LEU A 686 -29.34 76.11 4.44
C LEU A 686 -28.00 75.76 5.10
N TYR A 687 -26.94 75.59 4.31
CA TYR A 687 -25.60 75.32 4.85
C TYR A 687 -25.12 76.47 5.76
N VAL A 688 -25.22 77.72 5.28
CA VAL A 688 -24.80 78.92 6.03
C VAL A 688 -25.55 79.03 7.37
N SER A 689 -26.86 78.80 7.38
CA SER A 689 -27.67 78.91 8.60
C SER A 689 -27.45 77.77 9.60
N GLN A 690 -27.09 76.57 9.14
CA GLN A 690 -26.72 75.43 10.00
C GLN A 690 -25.32 75.58 10.61
N HIS A 691 -24.40 76.22 9.89
CA HIS A 691 -23.00 76.35 10.29
C HIS A 691 -22.61 77.76 10.73
N TRP A 692 -23.58 78.62 11.06
CA TRP A 692 -23.37 80.02 11.43
C TRP A 692 -22.53 80.17 12.71
N ASN A 693 -21.39 80.85 12.61
CA ASN A 693 -20.50 81.22 13.71
C ASN A 693 -19.65 82.46 13.32
N SER A 694 -18.82 82.96 14.24
CA SER A 694 -17.98 84.15 14.00
C SER A 694 -17.01 84.01 12.81
N LYS A 695 -16.55 82.79 12.49
CA LYS A 695 -15.70 82.53 11.32
C LYS A 695 -16.49 82.61 10.02
N THR A 696 -17.69 82.01 9.96
CA THR A 696 -18.54 82.10 8.76
C THR A 696 -19.05 83.51 8.53
N GLU A 697 -19.43 84.22 9.60
CA GLU A 697 -19.86 85.62 9.53
C GLU A 697 -18.78 86.49 8.91
N LYS A 698 -17.55 86.45 9.45
CA LYS A 698 -16.41 87.23 8.91
C LYS A 698 -16.11 86.89 7.45
N LEU A 699 -16.09 85.60 7.11
CA LEU A 699 -15.82 85.15 5.74
C LEU A 699 -16.90 85.62 4.76
N LEU A 700 -18.17 85.52 5.15
CA LEU A 700 -19.28 85.91 4.28
C LEU A 700 -19.39 87.42 4.17
N SER A 701 -19.17 88.18 5.26
CA SER A 701 -19.20 89.65 5.23
C SER A 701 -18.10 90.23 4.33
N GLU A 702 -16.92 89.59 4.29
CA GLU A 702 -15.79 90.00 3.46
C GLU A 702 -15.93 89.53 2.00
N LYS A 703 -16.41 88.29 1.76
CA LYS A 703 -16.40 87.67 0.42
C LYS A 703 -17.68 87.88 -0.39
N LEU A 704 -18.85 87.99 0.24
CA LEU A 704 -20.12 88.17 -0.47
C LEU A 704 -20.42 89.66 -0.64
N LEU A 705 -20.45 90.09 -1.91
CA LEU A 705 -20.78 91.46 -2.30
C LEU A 705 -22.23 91.56 -2.76
N LYS A 706 -22.76 90.48 -3.33
CA LYS A 706 -24.13 90.42 -3.82
C LYS A 706 -24.92 89.33 -3.12
N LEU A 707 -26.21 89.57 -2.98
CA LEU A 707 -27.15 88.71 -2.28
C LEU A 707 -28.37 88.42 -3.16
N PRO A 708 -29.05 87.30 -2.91
CA PRO A 708 -30.14 86.86 -3.76
C PRO A 708 -31.37 87.75 -3.56
N VAL A 709 -32.06 88.05 -4.64
CA VAL A 709 -33.36 88.74 -4.68
C VAL A 709 -34.32 88.02 -5.61
N SER A 710 -35.62 88.06 -5.29
CA SER A 710 -36.67 87.52 -6.15
C SER A 710 -36.87 88.41 -7.38
N SER A 711 -36.88 87.81 -8.57
CA SER A 711 -37.36 88.49 -9.77
C SER A 711 -38.89 88.69 -9.71
N LYS A 712 -39.39 89.86 -10.15
CA LYS A 712 -40.83 90.10 -10.24
C LYS A 712 -41.42 89.30 -11.40
N GLY A 713 -42.28 88.33 -11.10
CA GLY A 713 -43.03 87.56 -12.11
C GLY A 713 -42.29 86.33 -12.69
N SER A 714 -41.12 85.96 -12.15
CA SER A 714 -40.47 84.67 -12.43
C SER A 714 -39.92 84.05 -11.15
N ASP A 715 -39.73 82.72 -11.14
CA ASP A 715 -39.06 82.01 -10.04
C ASP A 715 -37.52 82.14 -10.10
N ASP A 716 -37.00 82.98 -10.98
CA ASP A 716 -35.56 83.22 -11.13
C ASP A 716 -35.02 84.05 -9.94
N ILE A 717 -33.84 83.69 -9.45
CA ILE A 717 -33.12 84.43 -8.42
C ILE A 717 -31.99 85.23 -9.06
N LEU A 718 -31.98 86.54 -8.78
CA LEU A 718 -30.96 87.48 -9.23
C LEU A 718 -30.03 87.87 -8.07
N LEU A 719 -28.81 88.29 -8.37
CA LEU A 719 -27.83 88.74 -7.38
C LEU A 719 -27.66 90.27 -7.44
N PHE A 720 -28.03 90.96 -6.36
CA PHE A 720 -27.94 92.41 -6.23
C PHE A 720 -26.92 92.80 -5.15
N ASP A 721 -26.30 93.96 -5.30
CA ASP A 721 -25.36 94.49 -4.30
C ASP A 721 -26.02 94.54 -2.92
N LYS A 722 -25.34 94.02 -1.89
CA LYS A 722 -25.90 93.95 -0.54
C LYS A 722 -26.27 95.33 0.04
N ASN A 723 -25.66 96.41 -0.45
CA ASN A 723 -25.99 97.78 -0.04
C ASN A 723 -27.25 98.34 -0.72
N ALA A 724 -27.67 97.72 -1.83
CA ALA A 724 -28.82 98.11 -2.65
C ALA A 724 -30.13 97.42 -2.24
N ILE A 725 -30.05 96.41 -1.39
CA ILE A 725 -31.19 95.61 -0.93
C ILE A 725 -31.41 95.79 0.57
N LEU A 726 -32.61 95.43 1.02
CA LEU A 726 -33.07 95.66 2.39
C LEU A 726 -33.64 94.38 3.00
N ILE A 727 -33.61 94.33 4.33
CA ILE A 727 -34.32 93.33 5.13
C ILE A 727 -35.73 93.87 5.44
N PRO A 728 -36.80 93.19 5.00
CA PRO A 728 -38.17 93.59 5.31
C PRO A 728 -38.59 93.24 6.74
N ASP A 729 -38.30 94.15 7.65
CA ASP A 729 -38.68 94.11 9.06
C ASP A 729 -40.01 94.81 9.37
N ASP A 730 -40.46 95.72 8.50
CA ASP A 730 -41.78 96.34 8.52
C ASP A 730 -42.63 95.86 7.33
N LEU A 731 -43.71 95.12 7.61
CA LEU A 731 -44.57 94.52 6.58
C LEU A 731 -45.40 95.54 5.80
N GLN A 732 -45.77 96.68 6.41
CA GLN A 732 -46.54 97.72 5.73
C GLN A 732 -45.65 98.50 4.78
N LEU A 733 -44.46 98.89 5.25
CA LEU A 733 -43.48 99.55 4.38
C LEU A 733 -42.99 98.61 3.28
N GLN A 734 -42.83 97.31 3.56
CA GLN A 734 -42.52 96.30 2.55
C GLN A 734 -43.56 96.32 1.42
N ASP A 735 -44.84 96.12 1.73
CA ASP A 735 -45.91 96.06 0.70
C ASP A 735 -46.00 97.37 -0.12
N SER A 736 -45.89 98.52 0.54
CA SER A 736 -45.87 99.84 -0.07
C SER A 736 -44.69 100.03 -1.03
N LEU A 737 -43.46 99.71 -0.60
CA LEU A 737 -42.25 99.85 -1.40
C LEU A 737 -42.16 98.81 -2.52
N GLU A 738 -42.62 97.58 -2.28
CA GLU A 738 -42.71 96.54 -3.32
C GLU A 738 -43.64 96.96 -4.47
N LYS A 739 -44.76 97.64 -4.19
CA LYS A 739 -45.67 98.15 -5.22
C LYS A 739 -45.09 99.34 -5.99
N ALA A 740 -44.37 100.23 -5.30
CA ALA A 740 -43.87 101.47 -5.89
C ALA A 740 -42.58 101.28 -6.73
N SER A 741 -41.72 100.32 -6.39
CA SER A 741 -40.45 100.08 -7.09
C SER A 741 -40.60 99.11 -8.26
N PRO A 742 -40.05 99.36 -9.46
CA PRO A 742 -39.97 98.34 -10.50
C PRO A 742 -38.90 97.27 -10.20
N ASP A 743 -37.82 97.64 -9.49
CA ASP A 743 -36.71 96.75 -9.15
C ASP A 743 -36.92 96.02 -7.82
N PRO A 744 -36.37 94.80 -7.65
CA PRO A 744 -36.45 94.07 -6.38
C PRO A 744 -35.60 94.74 -5.30
N LEU A 745 -36.24 95.10 -4.18
CA LEU A 745 -35.62 95.82 -3.07
C LEU A 745 -35.27 94.94 -1.87
N PHE A 746 -35.75 93.70 -1.83
CA PHE A 746 -35.68 92.86 -0.64
C PHE A 746 -34.89 91.58 -0.88
N VAL A 747 -34.16 91.17 0.15
CA VAL A 747 -33.46 89.87 0.18
C VAL A 747 -34.44 88.73 -0.10
N TRP A 748 -33.97 87.75 -0.86
CA TRP A 748 -34.72 86.53 -1.17
C TRP A 748 -34.78 85.61 0.04
N TYR A 749 -35.93 84.94 0.21
CA TYR A 749 -36.12 83.94 1.25
C TYR A 749 -36.51 82.58 0.64
N PRO A 750 -35.94 81.47 1.14
CA PRO A 750 -36.27 80.13 0.68
C PRO A 750 -37.75 79.77 0.86
N LYS A 751 -38.38 79.26 -0.20
CA LYS A 751 -39.73 78.69 -0.20
C LYS A 751 -39.69 77.21 -0.66
N PRO A 752 -40.32 76.27 0.06
CA PRO A 752 -40.93 76.43 1.38
C PRO A 752 -39.87 76.77 2.44
N SER A 753 -40.27 77.51 3.48
CA SER A 753 -39.39 77.88 4.58
C SER A 753 -38.78 76.63 5.22
N PHE A 754 -37.56 76.76 5.72
CA PHE A 754 -36.88 75.65 6.38
C PHE A 754 -37.64 75.24 7.64
N LEU A 755 -37.78 73.92 7.88
CA LEU A 755 -38.32 73.42 9.16
C LEU A 755 -37.43 73.79 10.35
N SER A 756 -36.12 74.02 10.11
CA SER A 756 -35.10 74.22 11.15
C SER A 756 -34.52 75.64 11.21
N VAL A 757 -34.92 76.54 10.31
CA VAL A 757 -34.33 77.89 10.19
C VAL A 757 -35.45 78.90 9.93
N THR A 758 -35.64 79.81 10.89
CA THR A 758 -36.69 80.82 10.84
C THR A 758 -36.30 82.00 9.93
N LYS A 759 -37.30 82.74 9.43
CA LYS A 759 -37.07 83.99 8.70
C LYS A 759 -36.28 84.99 9.56
N SER A 760 -36.49 85.00 10.87
CA SER A 760 -35.75 85.85 11.83
C SER A 760 -34.26 85.53 11.84
N LYS A 761 -33.89 84.25 11.89
CA LYS A 761 -32.47 83.83 11.85
C LYS A 761 -31.78 84.25 10.55
N LEU A 762 -32.49 84.17 9.41
CA LEU A 762 -31.95 84.67 8.14
C LEU A 762 -31.81 86.21 8.15
N ASN A 763 -32.75 86.94 8.76
CA ASN A 763 -32.63 88.39 8.91
C ASN A 763 -31.40 88.76 9.74
N GLU A 764 -31.15 88.07 10.85
CA GLU A 764 -29.94 88.26 11.67
C GLU A 764 -28.67 88.01 10.85
N ILE A 765 -28.65 86.90 10.09
CA ILE A 765 -27.53 86.58 9.19
C ILE A 765 -27.31 87.70 8.15
N PHE A 766 -28.37 88.15 7.48
CA PHE A 766 -28.29 89.22 6.49
C PHE A 766 -27.85 90.55 7.11
N ALA A 767 -28.32 90.87 8.32
CA ALA A 767 -27.92 92.08 9.04
C ALA A 767 -26.43 92.02 9.41
N SER A 768 -25.97 90.89 9.95
CA SER A 768 -24.57 90.63 10.30
C SER A 768 -23.60 90.75 9.12
N ILE A 769 -24.02 90.38 7.90
CA ILE A 769 -23.18 90.52 6.70
C ILE A 769 -23.26 91.91 6.03
N GLY A 770 -24.05 92.83 6.62
CA GLY A 770 -24.08 94.26 6.26
C GLY A 770 -25.33 94.73 5.49
N VAL A 771 -26.42 93.97 5.47
CA VAL A 771 -27.69 94.41 4.85
C VAL A 771 -28.47 95.28 5.83
N ARG A 772 -28.98 96.42 5.37
CA ARG A 772 -29.77 97.35 6.20
C ARG A 772 -31.23 96.91 6.29
N THR A 773 -31.91 97.23 7.39
CA THR A 773 -33.36 97.02 7.51
C THR A 773 -34.15 98.15 6.82
N ILE A 774 -35.43 97.92 6.52
CA ILE A 774 -36.31 98.96 5.98
C ILE A 774 -36.48 100.08 7.01
N SER A 775 -36.73 99.72 8.27
CA SER A 775 -37.00 100.70 9.34
C SER A 775 -35.87 101.72 9.52
N GLU A 776 -34.62 101.31 9.30
CA GLU A 776 -33.43 102.18 9.40
C GLU A 776 -33.17 102.99 8.13
N SER A 777 -33.66 102.51 6.99
CA SER A 777 -33.34 103.08 5.67
C SER A 777 -34.37 104.09 5.18
N VAL A 778 -35.62 103.99 5.65
CA VAL A 778 -36.73 104.87 5.26
C VAL A 778 -36.79 106.09 6.16
N LYS A 779 -36.86 107.28 5.56
CA LYS A 779 -37.10 108.54 6.30
C LYS A 779 -38.57 108.92 6.20
N LYS A 780 -39.20 109.18 7.33
CA LYS A 780 -40.54 109.80 7.37
C LYS A 780 -40.39 111.27 7.00
N GLU A 781 -40.91 111.68 5.84
CA GLU A 781 -40.74 113.03 5.30
C GLU A 781 -41.87 113.99 5.72
N GLY A 782 -43.05 113.46 6.04
CA GLY A 782 -44.19 114.25 6.50
C GLY A 782 -45.24 113.39 7.20
N SER A 783 -45.86 113.95 8.23
CA SER A 783 -47.02 113.39 8.93
C SER A 783 -48.01 114.53 9.13
N SER A 784 -49.28 114.33 8.78
CA SER A 784 -50.36 115.23 9.22
C SER A 784 -50.62 115.02 10.73
N LEU A 785 -49.76 115.56 11.60
CA LEU A 785 -49.95 115.53 13.05
C LEU A 785 -50.71 116.80 13.48
N LEU A 786 -51.93 116.62 13.97
CA LEU A 786 -52.79 117.65 14.54
C LEU A 786 -52.20 118.15 15.88
N ASP A 787 -52.07 119.47 16.02
CA ASP A 787 -51.80 120.13 17.29
C ASP A 787 -52.93 119.80 18.29
N THR A 788 -52.55 119.50 19.52
CA THR A 788 -53.39 118.91 20.57
C THR A 788 -54.62 119.74 20.92
N ALA A 789 -55.75 119.43 20.30
CA ALA A 789 -57.08 119.67 20.86
C ALA A 789 -58.05 118.59 20.33
N GLU A 790 -58.51 117.74 21.25
CA GLU A 790 -59.64 116.80 21.10
C GLU A 790 -59.43 115.53 20.25
N LEU A 791 -58.39 114.73 20.53
CA LEU A 791 -58.38 113.31 20.14
C LEU A 791 -59.37 112.51 21.00
N LYS A 792 -60.36 111.89 20.38
CA LYS A 792 -61.32 111.03 21.07
C LYS A 792 -60.74 109.63 21.22
N GLN A 793 -60.44 109.24 22.45
CA GLN A 793 -60.10 107.85 22.75
C GLN A 793 -61.34 106.98 22.53
N ILE A 794 -61.28 106.07 21.56
CA ILE A 794 -62.42 105.21 21.22
C ILE A 794 -62.59 104.10 22.25
N ALA A 795 -61.49 103.61 22.84
CA ALA A 795 -61.56 102.55 23.83
C ALA A 795 -60.40 102.53 24.84
N ALA A 796 -60.70 102.04 26.05
CA ALA A 796 -59.74 101.83 27.13
C ALA A 796 -58.86 100.58 26.91
N LYS A 797 -57.79 100.47 27.71
CA LYS A 797 -56.80 99.38 27.68
C LYS A 797 -57.46 98.00 27.57
N GLY A 798 -57.04 97.18 26.60
CA GLY A 798 -57.52 95.81 26.41
C GLY A 798 -58.87 95.62 25.69
N ALA A 799 -59.47 96.68 25.14
CA ALA A 799 -60.79 96.59 24.50
C ALA A 799 -60.78 95.85 23.12
N PHE A 800 -59.71 95.97 22.34
CA PHE A 800 -59.65 95.46 20.97
C PHE A 800 -59.10 94.02 20.86
N ILE A 801 -58.07 93.70 21.65
CA ILE A 801 -57.42 92.38 21.60
C ILE A 801 -58.04 91.48 22.66
N LYS A 802 -59.01 90.65 22.23
CA LYS A 802 -59.67 89.68 23.12
C LYS A 802 -58.70 88.56 23.54
N LYS A 803 -58.99 87.95 24.70
CA LYS A 803 -58.24 86.83 25.29
C LYS A 803 -57.91 85.68 24.32
N GLY A 804 -58.76 85.43 23.32
CA GLY A 804 -58.52 84.42 22.28
C GLY A 804 -57.30 84.73 21.40
N LEU A 805 -57.16 85.97 20.92
CA LEU A 805 -56.03 86.38 20.08
C LEU A 805 -54.72 86.40 20.87
N ILE A 806 -54.76 86.85 22.14
CA ILE A 806 -53.61 86.78 23.05
C ILE A 806 -53.10 85.34 23.21
N ARG A 807 -54.01 84.37 23.35
CA ARG A 807 -53.64 82.95 23.44
C ARG A 807 -52.99 82.44 22.16
N ILE A 808 -53.48 82.85 20.99
CA ILE A 808 -52.89 82.46 19.69
C ILE A 808 -51.49 83.06 19.54
N VAL A 809 -51.32 84.35 19.84
CA VAL A 809 -50.01 85.02 19.78
C VAL A 809 -49.04 84.40 20.78
N LEU A 810 -49.46 84.14 22.02
CA LEU A 810 -48.64 83.44 23.01
C LEU A 810 -48.27 82.02 22.56
N ALA A 811 -49.19 81.29 21.92
CA ALA A 811 -48.90 79.96 21.39
C ALA A 811 -47.87 80.00 20.26
N PHE A 812 -47.94 80.99 19.36
CA PHE A 812 -46.93 81.21 18.33
C PHE A 812 -45.57 81.58 18.94
N LEU A 813 -45.54 82.56 19.84
CA LEU A 813 -44.32 82.97 20.55
C LEU A 813 -43.75 81.86 21.44
N ALA A 814 -44.56 80.85 21.78
CA ALA A 814 -44.12 79.71 22.57
C ALA A 814 -43.31 78.67 21.79
N ASP A 815 -43.24 78.78 20.47
CA ASP A 815 -42.45 77.91 19.60
C ASP A 815 -40.96 77.93 20.03
N PRO A 816 -40.37 76.77 20.40
CA PRO A 816 -38.97 76.67 20.78
C PRO A 816 -38.00 77.17 19.71
N SER A 817 -38.37 77.12 18.43
CA SER A 817 -37.54 77.57 17.30
C SER A 817 -37.36 79.09 17.20
N LEU A 818 -38.17 79.87 17.93
CA LEU A 818 -38.07 81.32 17.95
C LEU A 818 -37.08 81.84 19.01
N GLU A 819 -36.63 80.99 19.95
CA GLU A 819 -35.65 81.33 21.00
C GLU A 819 -35.97 82.61 21.83
N ILE A 820 -37.24 83.02 21.90
CA ILE A 820 -37.66 84.16 22.72
C ILE A 820 -37.82 83.69 24.17
N ASP A 821 -37.24 84.38 25.16
CA ASP A 821 -37.43 84.02 26.57
C ASP A 821 -38.81 84.39 27.11
N LEU A 822 -39.21 83.78 28.23
CA LEU A 822 -40.54 83.96 28.83
C LEU A 822 -40.87 85.43 29.11
N GLU A 823 -39.91 86.22 29.60
CA GLU A 823 -40.13 87.61 29.98
C GLU A 823 -40.28 88.49 28.73
N LYS A 824 -39.47 88.28 27.70
CA LYS A 824 -39.67 88.95 26.40
C LYS A 824 -41.01 88.59 25.77
N ARG A 825 -41.42 87.31 25.78
CA ARG A 825 -42.75 86.89 25.27
C ARG A 825 -43.86 87.62 26.01
N ARG A 826 -43.77 87.67 27.34
CA ARG A 826 -44.73 88.39 28.20
C ARG A 826 -44.74 89.88 27.88
N GLN A 827 -43.57 90.50 27.72
CA GLN A 827 -43.42 91.92 27.38
C GLN A 827 -44.03 92.24 26.01
N MET A 828 -43.77 91.43 24.99
CA MET A 828 -44.35 91.58 23.65
C MET A 828 -45.88 91.53 23.67
N VAL A 829 -46.44 90.60 24.45
CA VAL A 829 -47.89 90.48 24.61
C VAL A 829 -48.45 91.64 25.45
N ASN A 830 -47.74 92.09 26.48
CA ASN A 830 -48.14 93.26 27.26
C ASN A 830 -48.23 94.52 26.39
N TYR A 831 -47.29 94.74 25.45
CA TYR A 831 -47.39 95.87 24.52
C TYR A 831 -48.68 95.82 23.69
N LEU A 832 -49.10 94.63 23.25
CA LEU A 832 -50.35 94.46 22.50
C LEU A 832 -51.60 94.70 23.37
N VAL A 833 -51.58 94.23 24.62
CA VAL A 833 -52.70 94.45 25.57
C VAL A 833 -52.81 95.92 25.96
N ASP A 834 -51.68 96.62 26.04
CA ASP A 834 -51.57 97.99 26.51
C ASP A 834 -51.81 99.04 25.41
N LEU A 835 -52.15 98.61 24.20
CA LEU A 835 -52.48 99.51 23.09
C LEU A 835 -53.68 100.40 23.42
N MET A 836 -53.49 101.70 23.21
CA MET A 836 -54.56 102.69 23.20
C MET A 836 -54.85 103.06 21.75
N VAL A 837 -56.13 103.10 21.38
CA VAL A 837 -56.58 103.47 20.03
C VAL A 837 -57.34 104.79 20.12
N PHE A 838 -56.91 105.74 19.31
CA PHE A 838 -57.49 107.06 19.17
C PHE A 838 -58.11 107.18 17.78
N GLU A 839 -59.30 107.79 17.69
CA GLU A 839 -59.89 108.14 16.40
C GLU A 839 -59.35 109.50 15.96
N THR A 840 -59.11 109.62 14.67
CA THR A 840 -58.90 110.91 14.01
C THR A 840 -60.00 111.10 12.99
N GLU A 841 -60.60 112.30 12.93
CA GLU A 841 -61.62 112.61 11.92
C GLU A 841 -61.05 112.61 10.50
N GLU A 842 -59.75 112.89 10.37
CA GLU A 842 -59.02 112.82 9.11
C GLU A 842 -58.07 111.62 9.06
N PRO A 843 -57.89 110.97 7.89
CA PRO A 843 -56.96 109.87 7.74
C PRO A 843 -55.51 110.35 7.95
N ILE A 844 -54.79 109.67 8.84
CA ILE A 844 -53.36 109.94 9.07
C ILE A 844 -52.60 109.58 7.80
N THR A 845 -52.15 110.59 7.08
CA THR A 845 -51.32 110.42 5.89
C THR A 845 -49.86 110.61 6.29
N ALA A 846 -49.04 109.59 6.07
CA ALA A 846 -47.61 109.62 6.31
C ALA A 846 -46.89 109.34 4.98
N SER A 847 -45.95 110.22 4.63
CA SER A 847 -45.10 110.03 3.46
C SER A 847 -43.72 109.51 3.88
N TYR A 848 -43.26 108.50 3.16
CA TYR A 848 -42.01 107.81 3.43
C TYR A 848 -41.07 107.93 2.23
N GLY A 849 -39.84 108.36 2.46
CA GLY A 849 -38.78 108.44 1.46
C GLY A 849 -37.70 107.39 1.69
N LEU A 850 -37.48 106.51 0.72
CA LEU A 850 -36.37 105.57 0.69
C LEU A 850 -35.31 106.04 -0.32
N LYS A 851 -34.09 106.28 0.15
CA LYS A 851 -32.96 106.60 -0.74
C LYS A 851 -32.38 105.31 -1.34
N LEU A 852 -32.57 105.10 -2.63
CA LEU A 852 -32.01 103.97 -3.36
C LEU A 852 -30.50 104.14 -3.57
N SER A 853 -29.80 103.02 -3.73
CA SER A 853 -28.36 102.98 -4.03
C SER A 853 -28.01 103.65 -5.37
N THR A 854 -28.97 103.81 -6.27
CA THR A 854 -28.89 104.56 -7.52
C THR A 854 -28.92 106.09 -7.32
N GLY A 855 -29.15 106.56 -6.09
CA GLY A 855 -29.20 107.98 -5.72
C GLY A 855 -30.60 108.60 -5.81
N SER A 856 -31.58 107.92 -6.41
CA SER A 856 -32.98 108.37 -6.44
C SER A 856 -33.68 108.11 -5.11
N THR A 857 -34.70 108.93 -4.79
CA THR A 857 -35.53 108.73 -3.60
C THR A 857 -36.89 108.20 -4.03
N LEU A 858 -37.21 106.97 -3.65
CA LEU A 858 -38.52 106.37 -3.82
C LEU A 858 -39.44 106.89 -2.72
N LYS A 859 -40.55 107.54 -3.09
CA LYS A 859 -41.53 108.06 -2.13
C LYS A 859 -42.80 107.24 -2.18
N VAL A 860 -43.30 106.82 -1.02
CA VAL A 860 -44.55 106.06 -0.87
C VAL A 860 -45.42 106.65 0.24
#